data_AF-A0A661AQL0-F1
#
_entry.id   AF-A0A661AQL0-F1
#
_cell.length_a   1.000
_cell.length_b   1.000
_cell.length_c   1.000
_cell.angle_alpha   90.00
_cell.angle_beta   90.00
_cell.angle_gamma   90.00
#
_symmetry.space_group_name_H-M   'P 1'
#
loop_
_entity.id
_entity.type
_entity.pdbx_description
1 polymer ?
#
loop_
_entity_poly.entity_id
_entity_poly.type
_entity_poly.pdbx_seq_one_letter_code
_entity_poly.pdbx_strand_id
1 'polypeptide(L)'
;AGISSYVTPESSTQFWFVDEQADWVVHQYQGAFLYGGNNTRFDIIDNTKTALLVSGDPQRTNLTTPDYYWIDGAKHVSPNTGITAKISSVYGIDPRTISLSINGSEIPWEDLVISPCYTKPYGDFVADELAECWVVDTYNDRILELGGDTMKEVTRIAGLGFYRPEGVAVDPTTKTIWVADTGNNEVVKLKMLSSLSGSWTGVQANMTGSTTLTDSMANWTPGALVGYLVNPNTAQPSAQWYEITSNTSTSLTVNSLVTAAPGDGYVINYYEAQEECRIVGFDRPTSLAVDWVRGNCWVTDTGNDRVVRLAKNIDKYGAVYDLAVSVGYHTVVGGADGVESPLSAPRSVAVNSYPFPLGEEGACWVADTGHGDVVKLSAGGTAILKRIHGFDQPSCVAVDYYPGAIWVADSGNDRVVKLLSDVPDGYDVNVRNYPEMDIKVNLDPDSYPTGVAVNHATGEAWAALSGTGQVVKIASDGTVEATIDGFVSPVKVGVASSRDLKGHVGQCWVADSGADVIYKIDPDIPDGYNLFTGTGGYIQRTATGSVLMPSYVLVNSGGVQAGYSVQYQPEQQFGYGQVVDVDIEATDLFSSRRGGLGNHGAASFEFTTVKRDTSAPFLANQMPPKNSHNASVYGPVEFDVLDTGTGVDGETVQMYVNGALIFSGVDGEVSGVSIVPKYDEDENASGYAIAYEPSPVFGYYEKVTVKVVAADYAFPEPNRSVLEYSFYTEVDADPPMVYEGSERPTVGQEDVDPNIDSVSVIVFDTKSGVDPDSIQVTIDGKPVAWDSLTLDPWMHPDGYAGYRIIAPIGQVLTYDQDLTVCVRAADLGGDEFTGPNWMDT
;
A
#
# COMPACT_ATOMS: atom_id res chain seq x y z
N ALA A 1 -5.11 18.40 -52.94
CA ALA A 1 -5.78 19.49 -53.68
C ALA A 1 -7.29 19.28 -53.60
N GLY A 2 -8.04 20.31 -53.19
CA GLY A 2 -9.52 20.34 -53.25
C GLY A 2 -10.25 19.83 -52.00
N ILE A 3 -10.51 20.73 -51.05
CA ILE A 3 -11.54 20.53 -50.01
C ILE A 3 -12.89 20.95 -50.60
N SER A 4 -13.94 20.16 -50.38
CA SER A 4 -15.30 20.68 -50.26
C SER A 4 -16.05 19.92 -49.16
N SER A 5 -16.44 20.69 -48.16
CA SER A 5 -17.17 20.40 -46.92
C SER A 5 -18.55 19.75 -47.10
N TYR A 6 -19.04 19.02 -46.08
CA TYR A 6 -20.20 19.42 -45.26
C TYR A 6 -20.23 18.60 -43.95
N VAL A 7 -20.46 19.30 -42.83
CA VAL A 7 -20.50 18.78 -41.45
C VAL A 7 -21.95 18.61 -41.00
N THR A 8 -22.24 17.52 -40.27
CA THR A 8 -23.15 17.51 -39.10
C THR A 8 -22.64 16.47 -38.09
N PRO A 9 -22.69 16.73 -36.76
CA PRO A 9 -21.97 15.92 -35.78
C PRO A 9 -22.91 15.07 -34.93
N GLU A 10 -22.99 13.76 -35.16
CA GLU A 10 -23.52 12.83 -34.14
C GLU A 10 -22.78 11.49 -34.15
N SER A 11 -22.28 11.14 -32.96
CA SER A 11 -21.86 9.83 -32.45
C SER A 11 -20.91 8.96 -33.28
N SER A 12 -19.68 8.86 -32.76
CA SER A 12 -18.86 7.64 -32.70
C SER A 12 -18.90 6.70 -33.91
N THR A 13 -18.13 6.98 -34.96
CA THR A 13 -17.59 5.94 -35.86
C THR A 13 -16.34 6.46 -36.58
N GLN A 14 -15.19 5.81 -36.35
CA GLN A 14 -13.93 6.08 -37.06
C GLN A 14 -13.93 5.43 -38.46
N PHE A 15 -13.44 6.15 -39.47
CA PHE A 15 -13.22 5.64 -40.83
C PHE A 15 -11.78 5.13 -41.01
N TRP A 16 -11.61 4.06 -41.80
CA TRP A 16 -10.31 3.49 -42.18
C TRP A 16 -9.90 3.94 -43.58
N PHE A 17 -8.65 4.37 -43.76
CA PHE A 17 -8.00 4.44 -45.07
C PHE A 17 -6.87 3.40 -45.12
N VAL A 18 -6.88 2.56 -46.16
CA VAL A 18 -5.84 1.54 -46.41
C VAL A 18 -4.88 2.09 -47.46
N ASP A 19 -3.59 2.12 -47.14
CA ASP A 19 -2.49 2.19 -48.10
C ASP A 19 -1.79 0.83 -48.13
N GLU A 20 -1.63 0.23 -49.31
CA GLU A 20 -1.20 -1.17 -49.51
C GLU A 20 0.33 -1.38 -49.37
N GLN A 21 1.10 -0.42 -48.82
CA GLN A 21 2.58 -0.55 -48.74
C GLN A 21 3.22 -0.12 -47.40
N ALA A 22 2.47 -0.05 -46.29
CA ALA A 22 3.04 0.16 -44.95
C ALA A 22 2.36 -0.75 -43.90
N ASP A 23 3.14 -1.63 -43.26
CA ASP A 23 2.70 -2.55 -42.20
C ASP A 23 2.71 -1.89 -40.80
N TRP A 24 2.05 -0.74 -40.63
CA TRP A 24 1.74 -0.20 -39.29
C TRP A 24 0.39 0.54 -39.26
N VAL A 25 -0.35 0.39 -38.16
CA VAL A 25 -1.57 1.17 -37.83
C VAL A 25 -1.17 2.28 -36.85
N VAL A 26 -1.48 3.55 -37.16
CA VAL A 26 -1.27 4.70 -36.27
C VAL A 26 -2.57 5.01 -35.52
N HIS A 27 -2.53 5.00 -34.18
CA HIS A 27 -3.56 5.63 -33.36
C HIS A 27 -3.07 7.02 -32.89
N GLN A 28 -3.89 8.05 -33.12
CA GLN A 28 -3.62 9.42 -32.68
C GLN A 28 -4.32 9.66 -31.34
N TYR A 29 -3.54 9.84 -30.26
CA TYR A 29 -3.98 10.53 -29.04
C TYR A 29 -2.87 11.50 -28.61
N GLN A 30 -3.29 12.64 -28.07
CA GLN A 30 -2.56 13.90 -27.96
C GLN A 30 -1.11 13.80 -27.44
N GLY A 31 -0.15 14.32 -28.22
CA GLY A 31 0.99 15.07 -27.65
C GLY A 31 2.41 14.54 -27.81
N ALA A 32 2.67 13.23 -27.86
CA ALA A 32 4.06 12.73 -27.84
C ALA A 32 4.48 12.10 -29.19
N PHE A 33 5.61 12.56 -29.75
CA PHE A 33 6.30 11.92 -30.87
C PHE A 33 7.55 11.22 -30.33
N LEU A 34 7.71 9.91 -30.56
CA LEU A 34 8.92 9.17 -30.21
C LEU A 34 9.63 8.64 -31.47
N TYR A 35 10.92 8.98 -31.59
CA TYR A 35 11.87 8.34 -32.50
C TYR A 35 12.95 7.69 -31.64
N GLY A 36 13.07 6.35 -31.67
CA GLY A 36 14.11 5.61 -30.95
C GLY A 36 14.71 4.51 -31.83
N GLY A 37 16.04 4.51 -31.97
CA GLY A 37 16.81 3.48 -32.67
C GLY A 37 17.16 2.28 -31.78
N ASN A 38 17.55 1.18 -32.42
CA ASN A 38 17.74 -0.15 -31.83
C ASN A 38 18.73 -0.20 -30.63
N ASN A 39 18.32 -0.88 -29.55
CA ASN A 39 19.11 -1.44 -28.43
C ASN A 39 19.51 -0.53 -27.24
N THR A 40 18.81 0.58 -26.98
CA THR A 40 18.99 1.36 -25.73
C THR A 40 17.65 1.45 -24.98
N ARG A 41 17.65 1.18 -23.66
CA ARG A 41 16.47 1.37 -22.79
C ARG A 41 16.62 2.66 -21.98
N PHE A 42 15.60 3.50 -22.00
CA PHE A 42 15.48 4.70 -21.20
C PHE A 42 14.33 4.52 -20.20
N ASP A 43 14.63 4.56 -18.91
CA ASP A 43 13.62 4.47 -17.83
C ASP A 43 13.60 5.79 -17.06
N ILE A 44 12.70 6.70 -17.41
CA ILE A 44 12.45 7.91 -16.62
C ILE A 44 11.53 7.52 -15.45
N ILE A 45 12.02 7.69 -14.23
CA ILE A 45 11.24 7.50 -13.00
C ILE A 45 11.39 8.80 -12.21
N ASP A 46 10.34 9.62 -12.16
CA ASP A 46 10.25 10.73 -11.22
C ASP A 46 9.18 10.46 -10.15
N ASN A 47 9.40 11.11 -9.01
CA ASN A 47 8.67 11.07 -7.77
C ASN A 47 7.30 11.77 -7.92
N THR A 48 6.30 11.18 -7.28
CA THR A 48 4.87 11.58 -7.24
C THR A 48 4.08 11.26 -8.53
N LYS A 49 3.59 10.01 -8.62
CA LYS A 49 2.68 9.38 -9.61
C LYS A 49 2.91 9.76 -11.10
N THR A 50 3.67 8.95 -11.84
CA THR A 50 3.38 8.35 -13.17
C THR A 50 4.68 7.95 -13.88
N ALA A 51 4.71 6.78 -14.50
CA ALA A 51 5.74 6.40 -15.48
C ALA A 51 5.07 5.80 -16.71
N LEU A 52 5.41 6.32 -17.90
CA LEU A 52 5.03 5.76 -19.19
C LEU A 52 5.95 4.56 -19.51
N LEU A 53 5.36 3.37 -19.67
CA LEU A 53 6.04 2.17 -20.14
C LEU A 53 6.06 2.16 -21.68
N VAL A 54 7.23 2.26 -22.31
CA VAL A 54 7.38 1.94 -23.75
C VAL A 54 8.19 0.65 -23.89
N SER A 55 7.49 -0.46 -24.10
CA SER A 55 8.11 -1.72 -24.53
C SER A 55 8.19 -1.77 -26.06
N GLY A 56 9.35 -2.14 -26.57
CA GLY A 56 9.56 -2.43 -27.99
C GLY A 56 10.70 -3.42 -28.14
N ASP A 57 10.36 -4.72 -28.23
CA ASP A 57 11.22 -5.73 -28.86
C ASP A 57 10.55 -6.13 -30.19
N PRO A 58 11.10 -5.72 -31.36
CA PRO A 58 10.56 -6.09 -32.66
C PRO A 58 11.05 -7.46 -33.18
N GLN A 59 11.46 -8.40 -32.33
CA GLN A 59 11.93 -9.73 -32.80
C GLN A 59 11.16 -10.95 -32.26
N ARG A 60 10.05 -10.80 -31.53
CA ARG A 60 9.14 -11.93 -31.24
C ARG A 60 7.78 -11.76 -31.90
N THR A 61 7.68 -12.21 -33.15
CA THR A 61 6.38 -12.48 -33.79
C THR A 61 5.67 -13.61 -33.04
N ASN A 62 4.43 -13.34 -32.60
CA ASN A 62 3.44 -14.22 -31.94
C ASN A 62 3.35 -14.15 -30.40
N LEU A 63 2.92 -13.00 -29.87
CA LEU A 63 2.19 -12.95 -28.61
C LEU A 63 0.84 -12.24 -28.86
N THR A 64 -0.25 -12.92 -28.52
CA THR A 64 -1.65 -12.48 -28.69
C THR A 64 -2.25 -11.88 -27.42
N THR A 65 -1.44 -11.33 -26.52
CA THR A 65 -1.92 -10.72 -25.27
C THR A 65 -1.10 -9.47 -24.92
N PRO A 66 -1.72 -8.28 -24.78
CA PRO A 66 -1.03 -7.08 -24.31
C PRO A 66 -1.00 -7.05 -22.78
N ASP A 67 0.20 -7.03 -22.20
CA ASP A 67 0.42 -6.74 -20.78
C ASP A 67 0.26 -5.23 -20.54
N TYR A 68 -0.88 -4.80 -20.00
CA TYR A 68 -1.09 -3.44 -19.49
C TYR A 68 -0.84 -3.44 -17.98
N TYR A 69 0.12 -2.63 -17.51
CA TYR A 69 0.15 -2.18 -16.12
C TYR A 69 -0.37 -0.73 -16.10
N TRP A 70 -1.47 -0.49 -15.40
CA TRP A 70 -2.06 0.82 -15.18
C TRP A 70 -1.57 1.38 -13.84
N ILE A 71 -1.10 2.64 -13.84
CA ILE A 71 -1.25 3.57 -12.71
C ILE A 71 -1.54 4.96 -13.32
N ASP A 72 -2.75 5.48 -13.05
CA ASP A 72 -3.19 6.87 -13.28
C ASP A 72 -2.60 7.72 -12.14
N GLY A 73 -1.72 8.70 -12.38
CA GLY A 73 -2.06 10.10 -12.63
C GLY A 73 -1.55 11.03 -11.50
N ALA A 74 -0.41 11.72 -11.68
CA ALA A 74 -0.21 13.05 -11.12
C ALA A 74 0.35 13.98 -12.20
N LYS A 75 -0.48 14.94 -12.61
CA LYS A 75 -0.09 16.04 -13.49
C LYS A 75 0.42 17.26 -12.72
N HIS A 76 0.45 17.23 -11.38
CA HIS A 76 0.60 18.39 -10.52
C HIS A 76 1.60 18.15 -9.38
N VAL A 77 2.77 18.79 -9.42
CA VAL A 77 3.85 18.64 -8.42
C VAL A 77 4.19 19.95 -7.71
N SER A 78 4.77 19.89 -6.51
CA SER A 78 5.13 21.11 -5.76
C SER A 78 6.15 21.97 -6.53
N PRO A 79 6.11 23.32 -6.45
CA PRO A 79 7.10 24.16 -7.13
C PRO A 79 8.52 24.05 -6.54
N ASN A 80 8.68 23.35 -5.41
CA ASN A 80 9.97 23.07 -4.76
C ASN A 80 10.56 21.70 -5.13
N THR A 81 9.91 20.94 -6.00
CA THR A 81 10.32 19.58 -6.35
C THR A 81 11.69 19.56 -7.01
N GLY A 82 12.59 18.73 -6.48
CA GLY A 82 13.84 18.36 -7.15
C GLY A 82 13.58 17.33 -8.24
N ILE A 83 14.36 17.38 -9.32
CA ILE A 83 14.23 16.45 -10.45
C ILE A 83 15.15 15.26 -10.23
N THR A 84 14.62 14.04 -10.41
CA THR A 84 15.42 12.81 -10.43
C THR A 84 15.17 12.03 -11.72
N ALA A 85 16.24 11.61 -12.39
CA ALA A 85 16.18 10.75 -13.56
C ALA A 85 17.14 9.57 -13.40
N LYS A 86 16.75 8.38 -13.88
CA LYS A 86 17.60 7.19 -13.84
C LYS A 86 17.92 6.76 -15.27
N ILE A 87 19.16 6.36 -15.53
CA ILE A 87 19.62 5.98 -16.88
C ILE A 87 20.46 4.72 -16.84
N SER A 88 20.40 3.92 -17.89
CA SER A 88 21.13 2.66 -17.96
C SER A 88 21.41 2.16 -19.36
N SER A 89 22.42 1.28 -19.49
CA SER A 89 22.71 0.55 -20.73
C SER A 89 23.25 -0.84 -20.42
N VAL A 90 22.97 -1.79 -21.32
CA VAL A 90 23.50 -3.17 -21.31
C VAL A 90 25.04 -3.17 -21.37
N TYR A 91 25.65 -2.13 -21.96
CA TYR A 91 27.11 -1.98 -22.03
C TYR A 91 27.68 -1.07 -20.93
N GLY A 92 26.84 -0.58 -20.01
CA GLY A 92 27.19 0.47 -19.05
C GLY A 92 27.14 1.86 -19.68
N ILE A 93 26.91 2.89 -18.87
CA ILE A 93 26.87 4.29 -19.29
C ILE A 93 28.23 4.97 -19.06
N ASP A 94 28.69 5.82 -19.98
CA ASP A 94 29.80 6.73 -19.72
C ASP A 94 29.27 7.94 -18.94
N PRO A 95 29.58 8.06 -17.63
CA PRO A 95 29.02 9.13 -16.82
C PRO A 95 29.36 10.51 -17.38
N ARG A 96 30.53 10.67 -18.03
CA ARG A 96 30.99 11.96 -18.58
C ARG A 96 30.12 12.48 -19.73
N THR A 97 29.19 11.68 -20.22
CA THR A 97 28.30 12.00 -21.34
C THR A 97 26.88 12.30 -20.90
N ILE A 98 26.60 12.27 -19.60
CA ILE A 98 25.28 12.57 -19.04
C ILE A 98 25.05 14.07 -19.10
N SER A 99 23.94 14.49 -19.68
CA SER A 99 23.45 15.87 -19.63
C SER A 99 21.97 15.89 -19.25
N LEU A 100 21.57 16.89 -18.47
CA LEU A 100 20.18 17.17 -18.10
C LEU A 100 19.86 18.58 -18.58
N SER A 101 18.74 18.77 -19.26
CA SER A 101 18.24 20.09 -19.65
C SER A 101 16.83 20.30 -19.11
N ILE A 102 16.53 21.53 -18.70
CA ILE A 102 15.21 21.93 -18.20
C ILE A 102 14.71 23.08 -19.07
N ASN A 103 13.52 22.93 -19.65
CA ASN A 103 12.93 23.90 -20.59
C ASN A 103 13.92 24.30 -21.70
N GLY A 104 14.66 23.31 -22.22
CA GLY A 104 15.69 23.50 -23.25
C GLY A 104 16.99 24.19 -22.79
N SER A 105 17.17 24.42 -21.49
CA SER A 105 18.42 24.96 -20.91
C SER A 105 19.20 23.85 -20.22
N GLU A 106 20.43 23.60 -20.66
CA GLU A 106 21.32 22.59 -20.08
C GLU A 106 21.75 22.99 -18.67
N ILE A 107 21.66 22.04 -17.74
CA ILE A 107 22.07 22.20 -16.35
C ILE A 107 23.57 21.93 -16.22
N PRO A 108 24.35 22.82 -15.56
CA PRO A 108 25.77 22.61 -15.36
C PRO A 108 26.07 21.30 -14.63
N TRP A 109 27.13 20.63 -15.05
CA TRP A 109 27.54 19.34 -14.48
C TRP A 109 27.78 19.41 -12.96
N GLU A 110 28.32 20.51 -12.46
CA GLU A 110 28.56 20.74 -11.03
C GLU A 110 27.29 20.82 -10.17
N ASP A 111 26.14 21.11 -10.78
CA ASP A 111 24.85 21.21 -10.09
C ASP A 111 24.07 19.88 -10.14
N LEU A 112 24.58 18.90 -10.90
CA LEU A 112 24.04 17.55 -10.98
C LEU A 112 24.69 16.63 -9.95
N VAL A 113 23.87 15.97 -9.17
CA VAL A 113 24.31 14.85 -8.33
C VAL A 113 24.14 13.57 -9.12
N ILE A 114 25.26 13.04 -9.62
CA ILE A 114 25.28 11.83 -10.44
C ILE A 114 25.87 10.69 -9.62
N SER A 115 25.02 9.72 -9.28
CA SER A 115 25.38 8.56 -8.46
C SER A 115 25.17 7.28 -9.25
N PRO A 116 26.05 6.27 -9.17
CA PRO A 116 25.76 4.95 -9.72
C PRO A 116 24.43 4.45 -9.15
N CYS A 117 23.50 4.02 -10.00
CA CYS A 117 22.25 3.43 -9.56
C CYS A 117 21.93 2.19 -10.39
N TYR A 118 21.64 1.12 -9.68
CA TYR A 118 20.83 -0.02 -10.11
C TYR A 118 20.55 -0.80 -8.85
N THR A 119 19.64 -0.28 -8.07
CA THR A 119 19.55 -0.68 -6.69
C THR A 119 18.09 -0.47 -6.33
N LYS A 120 17.30 -1.50 -6.62
CA LYS A 120 15.96 -1.62 -6.06
C LYS A 120 15.94 -2.99 -5.39
N PRO A 121 15.87 -3.10 -4.06
CA PRO A 121 15.35 -4.31 -3.45
C PRO A 121 13.86 -4.38 -3.83
N TYR A 122 13.55 -5.01 -4.95
CA TYR A 122 12.17 -5.28 -5.37
C TYR A 122 11.73 -6.69 -4.97
N GLY A 123 12.60 -7.42 -4.25
CA GLY A 123 12.37 -8.77 -3.81
C GLY A 123 12.08 -8.87 -2.31
N ASP A 124 11.66 -10.07 -1.92
CA ASP A 124 11.47 -10.51 -0.56
C ASP A 124 12.78 -10.36 0.23
N PHE A 125 12.66 -10.14 1.53
CA PHE A 125 13.78 -10.25 2.45
C PHE A 125 13.31 -10.96 3.71
N VAL A 126 14.23 -11.68 4.34
CA VAL A 126 13.92 -12.45 5.55
C VAL A 126 14.80 -11.96 6.67
N ALA A 127 14.17 -11.47 7.73
CA ALA A 127 14.83 -11.33 9.02
C ALA A 127 14.85 -12.71 9.69
N ASP A 128 16.01 -13.18 10.11
CA ASP A 128 16.14 -14.46 10.79
C ASP A 128 16.06 -14.34 12.33
N GLU A 129 16.05 -15.49 13.02
CA GLU A 129 16.02 -15.54 14.48
C GLU A 129 17.32 -15.05 15.14
N LEU A 130 18.36 -14.67 14.39
CA LEU A 130 19.57 -14.05 14.92
C LEU A 130 19.56 -12.52 14.72
N ALA A 131 18.42 -11.97 14.29
CA ALA A 131 18.23 -10.58 13.89
C ALA A 131 19.07 -10.17 12.67
N GLU A 132 19.56 -11.12 11.88
CA GLU A 132 20.22 -10.88 10.59
C GLU A 132 19.15 -10.68 9.50
N CYS A 133 19.47 -9.90 8.47
CA CYS A 133 18.55 -9.61 7.38
C CYS A 133 19.11 -10.12 6.05
N TRP A 134 18.41 -11.05 5.41
CA TRP A 134 18.72 -11.55 4.08
C TRP A 134 17.92 -10.81 3.03
N VAL A 135 18.60 -10.08 2.15
CA VAL A 135 18.01 -9.18 1.17
C VAL A 135 18.26 -9.71 -0.23
N VAL A 136 17.21 -9.76 -1.05
CA VAL A 136 17.34 -9.94 -2.49
C VAL A 136 17.55 -8.59 -3.15
N ASP A 137 18.71 -8.43 -3.77
CA ASP A 137 19.04 -7.24 -4.56
C ASP A 137 18.76 -7.55 -6.03
N THR A 138 17.47 -7.49 -6.36
CA THR A 138 16.87 -7.98 -7.62
C THR A 138 17.62 -7.50 -8.85
N TYR A 139 17.99 -6.22 -8.93
CA TYR A 139 18.61 -5.68 -10.15
C TYR A 139 20.14 -5.81 -10.19
N ASN A 140 20.76 -6.27 -9.08
CA ASN A 140 22.18 -6.63 -9.04
C ASN A 140 22.40 -8.15 -9.07
N ASP A 141 21.34 -8.94 -9.32
CA ASP A 141 21.41 -10.39 -9.48
C ASP A 141 22.15 -11.08 -8.32
N ARG A 142 21.87 -10.64 -7.09
CA ARG A 142 22.57 -11.10 -5.87
C ARG A 142 21.69 -11.14 -4.65
N ILE A 143 22.14 -11.90 -3.65
CA ILE A 143 21.56 -11.99 -2.32
C ILE A 143 22.60 -11.47 -1.33
N LEU A 144 22.16 -10.65 -0.38
CA LEU A 144 23.00 -10.08 0.68
C LEU A 144 22.51 -10.56 2.04
N GLU A 145 23.43 -10.78 2.96
CA GLU A 145 23.16 -10.94 4.39
C GLU A 145 23.69 -9.71 5.11
N LEU A 146 22.84 -9.05 5.87
CA LEU A 146 23.15 -7.87 6.66
C LEU A 146 23.22 -8.24 8.14
N GLY A 147 24.30 -7.83 8.80
CA GLY A 147 24.53 -8.09 10.20
C GLY A 147 23.53 -7.31 11.05
N GLY A 148 22.89 -8.01 12.00
CA GLY A 148 21.75 -7.48 12.72
C GLY A 148 22.01 -6.15 13.42
N ASP A 149 23.12 -6.01 14.13
CA ASP A 149 23.46 -4.77 14.84
C ASP A 149 24.38 -3.83 14.06
N THR A 150 25.05 -4.34 13.03
CA THR A 150 26.06 -3.58 12.29
C THR A 150 25.46 -2.87 11.07
N MET A 151 24.33 -3.36 10.54
CA MET A 151 23.75 -2.92 9.26
C MET A 151 24.75 -3.03 8.09
N LYS A 152 25.79 -3.86 8.23
CA LYS A 152 26.83 -4.07 7.23
C LYS A 152 26.65 -5.42 6.57
N GLU A 153 27.10 -5.50 5.32
CA GLU A 153 27.22 -6.77 4.60
C GLU A 153 28.09 -7.75 5.41
N VAL A 154 27.50 -8.89 5.76
CA VAL A 154 28.17 -10.04 6.38
C VAL A 154 28.57 -11.02 5.28
N THR A 155 27.64 -11.27 4.36
CA THR A 155 27.80 -12.21 3.25
C THR A 155 27.17 -11.64 1.99
N ARG A 156 27.74 -12.01 0.84
CA ARG A 156 27.18 -11.76 -0.49
C ARG A 156 27.22 -13.02 -1.33
N ILE A 157 26.08 -13.36 -1.91
CA ILE A 157 25.92 -14.45 -2.87
C ILE A 157 25.71 -13.82 -4.24
N ALA A 158 26.71 -13.91 -5.11
CA ALA A 158 26.69 -13.36 -6.47
C ALA A 158 27.47 -14.28 -7.42
N GLY A 159 27.28 -14.09 -8.73
CA GLY A 159 28.03 -14.84 -9.75
C GLY A 159 27.56 -16.29 -9.96
N LEU A 160 26.42 -16.67 -9.38
CA LEU A 160 25.74 -17.93 -9.64
C LEU A 160 24.77 -17.84 -10.83
N GLY A 161 24.88 -16.81 -11.67
CA GLY A 161 24.01 -16.66 -12.85
C GLY A 161 22.54 -16.36 -12.55
N PHE A 162 22.25 -15.78 -11.37
CA PHE A 162 20.92 -15.22 -11.10
C PHE A 162 20.54 -14.18 -12.14
N TYR A 163 19.24 -14.03 -12.38
CA TYR A 163 18.68 -12.98 -13.21
C TYR A 163 17.35 -12.51 -12.61
N ARG A 164 17.36 -11.30 -12.07
CA ARG A 164 16.22 -10.66 -11.40
C ARG A 164 15.56 -11.57 -10.35
N PRO A 165 16.30 -12.04 -9.33
CA PRO A 165 15.68 -12.78 -8.24
C PRO A 165 14.68 -11.88 -7.48
N GLU A 166 13.51 -12.41 -7.12
CA GLU A 166 12.49 -11.66 -6.36
C GLU A 166 12.15 -12.28 -5.00
N GLY A 167 12.62 -13.49 -4.70
CA GLY A 167 12.29 -14.16 -3.42
C GLY A 167 13.49 -14.81 -2.77
N VAL A 168 13.57 -14.73 -1.44
CA VAL A 168 14.52 -15.50 -0.63
C VAL A 168 13.80 -16.10 0.58
N ALA A 169 14.12 -17.34 0.92
CA ALA A 169 13.73 -17.96 2.19
C ALA A 169 14.92 -18.68 2.80
N VAL A 170 15.15 -18.48 4.10
CA VAL A 170 16.32 -19.02 4.81
C VAL A 170 15.85 -19.88 5.97
N ASP A 171 16.35 -21.10 6.05
CA ASP A 171 16.22 -21.92 7.25
C ASP A 171 17.19 -21.37 8.32
N PRO A 172 16.69 -20.78 9.43
CA PRO A 172 17.55 -20.16 10.44
C PRO A 172 18.45 -21.17 11.17
N THR A 173 18.12 -22.47 11.14
CA THR A 173 18.88 -23.51 11.84
C THR A 173 19.97 -24.08 10.95
N THR A 174 19.64 -24.43 9.71
CA THR A 174 20.58 -25.10 8.80
C THR A 174 21.33 -24.14 7.89
N LYS A 175 20.88 -22.88 7.80
CA LYS A 175 21.31 -21.87 6.82
C LYS A 175 21.26 -22.42 5.38
N THR A 176 20.27 -23.28 5.11
CA THR A 176 19.82 -23.57 3.74
C THR A 176 19.03 -22.38 3.22
N ILE A 177 19.36 -21.92 2.02
CA ILE A 177 18.77 -20.76 1.38
C ILE A 177 18.05 -21.22 0.12
N TRP A 178 16.83 -20.75 -0.06
CA TRP A 178 16.07 -20.90 -1.29
C TRP A 178 15.93 -19.52 -1.92
N VAL A 179 16.16 -19.45 -3.23
CA VAL A 179 16.06 -18.20 -4.01
C VAL A 179 15.11 -18.42 -5.16
N ALA A 180 14.12 -17.54 -5.32
CA ALA A 180 13.27 -17.49 -6.50
C ALA A 180 13.99 -16.63 -7.53
N ASP A 181 14.58 -17.29 -8.53
CA ASP A 181 15.35 -16.66 -9.59
C ASP A 181 14.40 -16.31 -10.74
N THR A 182 13.59 -15.29 -10.50
CA THR A 182 12.35 -15.01 -11.23
C THR A 182 12.57 -14.77 -12.71
N GLY A 183 13.61 -14.04 -13.10
CA GLY A 183 13.92 -13.80 -14.51
C GLY A 183 14.41 -15.04 -15.25
N ASN A 184 14.97 -16.03 -14.54
CA ASN A 184 15.35 -17.32 -15.08
C ASN A 184 14.24 -18.38 -14.98
N ASN A 185 13.07 -18.05 -14.41
CA ASN A 185 11.94 -18.97 -14.23
C ASN A 185 12.33 -20.26 -13.47
N GLU A 186 13.15 -20.10 -12.43
CA GLU A 186 13.62 -21.22 -11.62
C GLU A 186 13.73 -20.87 -10.13
N VAL A 187 13.90 -21.91 -9.30
CA VAL A 187 14.22 -21.78 -7.88
C VAL A 187 15.58 -22.43 -7.63
N VAL A 188 16.47 -21.75 -6.92
CA VAL A 188 17.81 -22.24 -6.59
C VAL A 188 17.88 -22.57 -5.10
N LYS A 189 18.29 -23.80 -4.79
CA LYS A 189 18.58 -24.26 -3.43
C LYS A 189 20.08 -24.16 -3.19
N LEU A 190 20.45 -23.38 -2.17
CA LEU A 190 21.82 -23.17 -1.74
C LEU A 190 22.00 -23.67 -0.31
N LYS A 191 23.24 -23.98 0.02
CA LYS A 191 23.68 -24.24 1.39
C LYS A 191 24.82 -23.31 1.74
N MET A 192 24.67 -22.61 2.86
CA MET A 192 25.78 -21.91 3.46
C MET A 192 26.76 -22.91 4.04
N LEU A 193 27.98 -22.91 3.51
CA LEU A 193 29.09 -23.62 4.13
C LEU A 193 29.56 -22.79 5.31
N SER A 194 29.48 -23.38 6.50
CA SER A 194 30.05 -22.79 7.71
C SER A 194 31.42 -23.39 7.94
N SER A 195 32.44 -22.57 7.69
CA SER A 195 33.82 -22.70 8.15
C SER A 195 34.82 -23.51 7.33
N LEU A 196 36.01 -22.93 7.15
CA LEU A 196 37.22 -23.57 6.65
C LEU A 196 38.07 -23.98 7.85
N SER A 197 38.57 -25.21 7.87
CA SER A 197 39.48 -25.68 8.92
C SER A 197 40.77 -26.22 8.34
N GLY A 198 41.87 -26.05 9.07
CA GLY A 198 43.16 -26.61 8.71
C GLY A 198 44.12 -26.58 9.89
N SER A 199 45.42 -26.66 9.59
CA SER A 199 46.47 -26.60 10.61
C SER A 199 47.61 -25.69 10.18
N TRP A 200 48.09 -24.84 11.09
CA TRP A 200 49.17 -23.92 10.75
C TRP A 200 50.47 -24.67 10.48
N THR A 201 51.17 -24.30 9.42
CA THR A 201 52.56 -24.72 9.16
C THR A 201 53.57 -23.67 9.62
N GLY A 202 53.13 -22.45 9.91
CA GLY A 202 53.96 -21.37 10.43
C GLY A 202 53.15 -20.32 11.18
N VAL A 203 53.72 -19.73 12.23
CA VAL A 203 53.11 -18.62 13.00
C VAL A 203 54.19 -17.59 13.27
N GLN A 204 53.98 -16.34 12.87
CA GLN A 204 54.92 -15.24 13.03
C GLN A 204 54.22 -14.00 13.60
N ALA A 205 54.60 -13.62 14.83
CA ALA A 205 54.17 -12.36 15.44
C ALA A 205 55.02 -11.19 14.93
N ASN A 206 54.36 -10.07 14.57
CA ASN A 206 54.99 -8.86 14.09
C ASN A 206 55.04 -7.78 15.20
N MET A 207 56.03 -6.90 15.14
CA MET A 207 56.26 -5.84 16.15
C MET A 207 55.14 -4.77 16.22
N THR A 208 54.21 -4.79 15.27
CA THR A 208 53.07 -3.87 15.17
C THR A 208 51.79 -4.40 15.84
N GLY A 209 51.86 -5.50 16.59
CA GLY A 209 50.70 -6.06 17.31
C GLY A 209 49.81 -6.99 16.46
N SER A 210 50.32 -7.47 15.33
CA SER A 210 49.64 -8.37 14.40
C SER A 210 50.35 -9.72 14.31
N THR A 211 49.62 -10.79 13.99
CA THR A 211 50.18 -12.13 13.74
C THR A 211 49.88 -12.58 12.31
N THR A 212 50.90 -13.09 11.62
CA THR A 212 50.75 -13.82 10.35
C THR A 212 50.77 -15.32 10.62
N LEU A 213 49.74 -16.01 10.17
CA LEU A 213 49.50 -17.43 10.30
C LEU A 213 49.60 -18.06 8.90
N THR A 214 50.43 -19.08 8.72
CA THR A 214 50.71 -19.70 7.41
C THR A 214 50.27 -21.15 7.44
N ASP A 215 49.54 -21.59 6.42
CA ASP A 215 49.25 -22.98 6.10
C ASP A 215 49.74 -23.24 4.66
N SER A 216 50.87 -23.94 4.52
CA SER A 216 51.46 -24.21 3.21
C SER A 216 50.66 -25.18 2.34
N MET A 217 49.65 -25.84 2.91
CA MET A 217 48.74 -26.74 2.21
C MET A 217 47.42 -26.06 1.83
N ALA A 218 47.15 -24.86 2.36
CA ALA A 218 45.99 -24.07 1.99
C ALA A 218 46.09 -23.57 0.54
N ASN A 219 44.94 -23.37 -0.09
CA ASN A 219 44.81 -22.79 -1.43
C ASN A 219 43.70 -21.75 -1.44
N TRP A 220 43.82 -20.74 -0.59
CA TRP A 220 42.85 -19.66 -0.46
C TRP A 220 42.94 -18.68 -1.63
N THR A 221 41.84 -18.02 -1.98
CA THR A 221 41.90 -16.91 -2.94
C THR A 221 42.50 -15.68 -2.24
N PRO A 222 43.59 -15.08 -2.75
CA PRO A 222 44.18 -13.90 -2.13
C PRO A 222 43.17 -12.76 -1.97
N GLY A 223 43.11 -12.16 -0.78
CA GLY A 223 42.17 -11.08 -0.43
C GLY A 223 40.74 -11.52 -0.10
N ALA A 224 40.34 -12.76 -0.42
CA ALA A 224 38.97 -13.22 -0.23
C ALA A 224 38.58 -13.49 1.22
N LEU A 225 39.54 -13.59 2.15
CA LEU A 225 39.30 -13.90 3.56
C LEU A 225 39.43 -12.68 4.48
N VAL A 226 39.59 -11.47 3.93
CA VAL A 226 39.68 -10.23 4.72
C VAL A 226 38.32 -9.88 5.33
N GLY A 227 38.31 -9.50 6.61
CA GLY A 227 37.11 -9.18 7.39
C GLY A 227 36.48 -10.38 8.11
N TYR A 228 36.83 -11.61 7.69
CA TYR A 228 36.34 -12.82 8.36
C TYR A 228 37.06 -13.09 9.69
N LEU A 229 36.42 -13.89 10.53
CA LEU A 229 36.93 -14.26 11.84
C LEU A 229 37.63 -15.61 11.80
N VAL A 230 38.81 -15.70 12.40
CA VAL A 230 39.52 -16.96 12.61
C VAL A 230 39.66 -17.26 14.09
N ASN A 231 39.35 -18.50 14.48
CA ASN A 231 39.85 -19.10 15.70
C ASN A 231 41.18 -19.80 15.36
N PRO A 232 42.33 -19.23 15.75
CA PRO A 232 43.64 -19.72 15.34
C PRO A 232 44.10 -20.93 16.16
N ASN A 233 43.38 -21.34 17.20
CA ASN A 233 43.70 -22.52 17.99
C ASN A 233 42.44 -23.14 18.61
N THR A 234 41.92 -24.19 17.96
CA THR A 234 40.70 -24.89 18.39
C THR A 234 40.85 -25.67 19.71
N ALA A 235 42.06 -25.84 20.23
CA ALA A 235 42.31 -26.54 21.50
C ALA A 235 42.22 -25.64 22.73
N GLN A 236 42.12 -24.32 22.56
CA GLN A 236 42.02 -23.36 23.66
C GLN A 236 40.59 -23.33 24.26
N PRO A 237 40.43 -23.42 25.60
CA PRO A 237 39.11 -23.54 26.26
C PRO A 237 38.26 -22.25 26.21
N SER A 238 38.83 -21.12 25.81
CA SER A 238 38.12 -19.89 25.47
C SER A 238 38.40 -19.55 24.00
N ALA A 239 37.60 -20.09 23.08
CA ALA A 239 37.75 -19.84 21.64
C ALA A 239 37.66 -18.33 21.35
N GLN A 240 38.81 -17.68 21.20
CA GLN A 240 38.90 -16.27 20.84
C GLN A 240 38.98 -16.16 19.32
N TRP A 241 38.06 -15.36 18.77
CA TRP A 241 37.97 -15.08 17.35
C TRP A 241 38.72 -13.80 17.03
N TYR A 242 39.45 -13.81 15.92
CA TYR A 242 40.28 -12.68 15.50
C TYR A 242 39.96 -12.32 14.05
N GLU A 243 39.86 -11.03 13.77
CA GLU A 243 39.61 -10.53 12.42
C GLU A 243 40.84 -10.68 11.52
N ILE A 244 40.64 -11.24 10.33
CA ILE A 244 41.64 -11.36 9.28
C ILE A 244 41.72 -10.03 8.54
N THR A 245 42.87 -9.36 8.60
CA THR A 245 43.11 -8.08 7.91
C THR A 245 43.76 -8.22 6.54
N SER A 246 44.36 -9.36 6.23
CA SER A 246 44.85 -9.69 4.90
C SER A 246 45.02 -11.20 4.75
N ASN A 247 44.90 -11.72 3.54
CA ASN A 247 45.25 -13.10 3.24
C ASN A 247 45.94 -13.25 1.88
N THR A 248 46.87 -14.19 1.79
CA THR A 248 47.42 -14.72 0.53
C THR A 248 46.79 -16.08 0.24
N SER A 249 47.35 -16.83 -0.71
CA SER A 249 46.91 -18.21 -0.97
C SER A 249 47.21 -19.19 0.16
N THR A 250 48.16 -18.85 1.04
CA THR A 250 48.65 -19.75 2.10
C THR A 250 48.84 -19.07 3.45
N SER A 251 48.50 -17.79 3.60
CA SER A 251 48.65 -17.10 4.88
C SER A 251 47.51 -16.14 5.18
N LEU A 252 47.21 -15.99 6.48
CA LEU A 252 46.31 -14.98 7.04
C LEU A 252 47.13 -14.02 7.91
N THR A 253 46.75 -12.76 7.93
CA THR A 253 47.26 -11.79 8.91
C THR A 253 46.09 -11.29 9.73
N VAL A 254 46.20 -11.32 11.05
CA VAL A 254 45.20 -10.82 11.99
C VAL A 254 45.74 -9.63 12.77
N ASN A 255 44.88 -8.67 13.12
CA ASN A 255 45.28 -7.42 13.80
C ASN A 255 45.43 -7.58 15.32
N SER A 256 45.92 -8.73 15.77
CA SER A 256 46.10 -9.04 17.18
C SER A 256 47.23 -10.05 17.33
N LEU A 257 47.87 -10.04 18.49
CA LEU A 257 48.79 -11.11 18.87
C LEU A 257 47.97 -12.32 19.31
N VAL A 258 48.08 -13.41 18.56
CA VAL A 258 47.33 -14.64 18.84
C VAL A 258 48.21 -15.74 19.44
N THR A 259 47.61 -16.61 20.24
CA THR A 259 48.28 -17.77 20.84
C THR A 259 48.03 -19.02 19.99
N ALA A 260 48.86 -19.21 18.95
CA ALA A 260 48.85 -20.38 18.07
C ALA A 260 50.28 -20.85 17.74
N ALA A 261 50.46 -22.14 17.51
CA ALA A 261 51.72 -22.77 17.14
C ALA A 261 51.58 -23.55 15.82
N PRO A 262 52.68 -23.79 15.09
CA PRO A 262 52.66 -24.75 13.98
C PRO A 262 52.12 -26.11 14.44
N GLY A 263 51.13 -26.63 13.73
CA GLY A 263 50.40 -27.85 14.06
C GLY A 263 49.07 -27.62 14.80
N ASP A 264 48.82 -26.42 15.32
CA ASP A 264 47.52 -26.10 15.93
C ASP A 264 46.43 -26.05 14.85
N GLY A 265 45.28 -26.64 15.19
CA GLY A 265 44.08 -26.58 14.36
C GLY A 265 43.44 -25.20 14.41
N TYR A 266 42.94 -24.73 13.26
CA TYR A 266 42.20 -23.49 13.17
C TYR A 266 40.85 -23.69 12.50
N VAL A 267 39.95 -22.75 12.75
CA VAL A 267 38.64 -22.63 12.09
C VAL A 267 38.48 -21.18 11.66
N ILE A 268 38.25 -20.95 10.37
CA ILE A 268 37.90 -19.65 9.80
C ILE A 268 36.40 -19.69 9.55
N ASN A 269 35.65 -18.76 10.12
CA ASN A 269 34.25 -18.56 9.73
C ASN A 269 34.24 -17.85 8.38
N TYR A 270 34.08 -18.63 7.32
CA TYR A 270 33.94 -18.17 5.95
C TYR A 270 32.57 -18.67 5.47
N TYR A 271 31.70 -17.73 5.11
CA TYR A 271 30.34 -17.99 4.66
C TYR A 271 30.35 -18.04 3.12
N GLU A 272 30.45 -19.24 2.55
CA GLU A 272 30.31 -19.43 1.10
C GLU A 272 29.01 -20.17 0.80
N ALA A 273 28.22 -19.60 -0.12
CA ALA A 273 27.04 -20.28 -0.62
C ALA A 273 27.43 -21.30 -1.68
N GLN A 274 27.13 -22.56 -1.42
CA GLN A 274 27.26 -23.64 -2.40
C GLN A 274 25.88 -23.93 -3.00
N GLU A 275 25.80 -23.98 -4.33
CA GLU A 275 24.62 -24.46 -5.04
C GLU A 275 24.42 -25.97 -4.81
N GLU A 276 23.25 -26.36 -4.32
CA GLU A 276 22.87 -27.76 -4.15
C GLU A 276 22.01 -28.27 -5.32
N CYS A 277 21.06 -27.45 -5.80
CA CYS A 277 20.10 -27.85 -6.83
C CYS A 277 19.43 -26.64 -7.49
N ARG A 278 19.21 -26.69 -8.81
CA ARG A 278 18.29 -25.81 -9.54
C ARG A 278 16.99 -26.52 -9.85
N ILE A 279 15.88 -25.87 -9.57
CA ILE A 279 14.54 -26.39 -9.80
C ILE A 279 13.91 -25.56 -10.91
N VAL A 280 13.70 -26.16 -12.09
CA VAL A 280 13.17 -25.51 -13.29
C VAL A 280 11.72 -25.90 -13.55
N GLY A 281 11.07 -25.19 -14.47
CA GLY A 281 9.67 -25.43 -14.86
C GLY A 281 8.67 -24.53 -14.14
N PHE A 282 9.16 -23.43 -13.55
CA PHE A 282 8.33 -22.32 -13.06
C PHE A 282 8.07 -21.30 -14.17
N ASP A 283 7.20 -20.34 -13.92
CA ASP A 283 7.01 -19.10 -14.66
C ASP A 283 6.77 -17.95 -13.68
N ARG A 284 7.73 -17.04 -13.61
CA ARG A 284 7.75 -15.92 -12.65
C ARG A 284 7.51 -16.36 -11.19
N PRO A 285 8.39 -17.23 -10.62
CA PRO A 285 8.32 -17.54 -9.20
C PRO A 285 8.67 -16.30 -8.37
N THR A 286 7.86 -15.93 -7.37
CA THR A 286 8.00 -14.62 -6.67
C THR A 286 8.32 -14.74 -5.18
N SER A 287 7.51 -15.48 -4.42
CA SER A 287 7.61 -15.59 -2.95
C SER A 287 7.95 -17.00 -2.52
N LEU A 288 8.75 -17.10 -1.45
CA LEU A 288 9.21 -18.34 -0.86
C LEU A 288 8.93 -18.36 0.65
N ALA A 289 8.53 -19.50 1.18
CA ALA A 289 8.41 -19.70 2.63
C ALA A 289 8.96 -21.07 3.03
N VAL A 290 9.83 -21.12 4.05
CA VAL A 290 10.47 -22.36 4.51
C VAL A 290 9.83 -22.88 5.79
N ASP A 291 9.39 -24.14 5.77
CA ASP A 291 9.12 -24.89 7.00
C ASP A 291 10.47 -25.35 7.57
N TRP A 292 11.11 -24.54 8.41
CA TRP A 292 12.47 -24.83 8.90
C TRP A 292 12.54 -26.06 9.83
N VAL A 293 11.41 -26.48 10.42
CA VAL A 293 11.37 -27.72 11.22
C VAL A 293 11.44 -28.94 10.32
N ARG A 294 10.74 -28.92 9.17
CA ARG A 294 10.70 -30.06 8.23
C ARG A 294 11.68 -29.92 7.07
N GLY A 295 12.20 -28.72 6.81
CA GLY A 295 13.10 -28.29 5.74
C GLY A 295 12.46 -28.07 4.37
N ASN A 296 11.12 -28.06 4.26
CA ASN A 296 10.44 -27.93 2.96
C ASN A 296 10.26 -26.45 2.59
N CYS A 297 10.19 -26.15 1.30
CA CYS A 297 9.98 -24.79 0.81
C CYS A 297 8.69 -24.70 0.00
N TRP A 298 7.89 -23.67 0.26
CA TRP A 298 6.72 -23.30 -0.54
C TRP A 298 7.10 -22.17 -1.49
N VAL A 299 6.61 -22.24 -2.72
CA VAL A 299 6.93 -21.30 -3.80
C VAL A 299 5.64 -20.87 -4.48
N THR A 300 5.41 -19.56 -4.62
CA THR A 300 4.41 -19.06 -5.57
C THR A 300 4.97 -19.11 -6.97
N ASP A 301 4.30 -19.83 -7.87
CA ASP A 301 4.62 -19.91 -9.28
C ASP A 301 3.60 -19.04 -10.05
N THR A 302 3.79 -17.73 -9.90
CA THR A 302 2.78 -16.70 -10.17
C THR A 302 2.23 -16.74 -11.58
N GLY A 303 3.11 -16.89 -12.59
CA GLY A 303 2.72 -16.91 -14.00
C GLY A 303 1.97 -18.18 -14.41
N ASN A 304 2.14 -19.26 -13.65
CA ASN A 304 1.43 -20.53 -13.84
C ASN A 304 0.21 -20.69 -12.93
N ASP A 305 -0.21 -19.63 -12.21
CA ASP A 305 -1.39 -19.66 -11.35
C ASP A 305 -1.39 -20.82 -10.33
N ARG A 306 -0.21 -21.13 -9.76
CA ARG A 306 -0.05 -22.28 -8.86
C ARG A 306 0.93 -22.02 -7.73
N VAL A 307 0.86 -22.87 -6.70
CA VAL A 307 1.82 -22.93 -5.60
C VAL A 307 2.48 -24.30 -5.60
N VAL A 308 3.80 -24.32 -5.48
CA VAL A 308 4.63 -25.52 -5.50
C VAL A 308 5.28 -25.72 -4.14
N ARG A 309 5.18 -26.92 -3.58
CA ARG A 309 5.86 -27.32 -2.36
C ARG A 309 7.03 -28.23 -2.70
N LEU A 310 8.25 -27.78 -2.42
CA LEU A 310 9.50 -28.48 -2.66
C LEU A 310 9.95 -29.22 -1.39
N ALA A 311 10.33 -30.49 -1.55
CA ALA A 311 10.83 -31.31 -0.45
C ALA A 311 12.27 -30.93 -0.07
N LYS A 312 12.61 -31.02 1.23
CA LYS A 312 13.95 -30.69 1.74
C LYS A 312 15.13 -31.39 1.05
N ASN A 313 14.86 -32.57 0.49
CA ASN A 313 15.83 -33.50 -0.08
C ASN A 313 15.74 -33.58 -1.61
N ILE A 314 15.18 -32.55 -2.25
CA ILE A 314 15.06 -32.46 -3.71
C ILE A 314 16.41 -32.57 -4.43
N ASP A 315 17.48 -32.10 -3.79
CA ASP A 315 18.88 -32.19 -4.23
C ASP A 315 19.37 -33.64 -4.46
N LYS A 316 18.72 -34.64 -3.86
CA LYS A 316 19.05 -36.05 -4.10
C LYS A 316 18.78 -36.50 -5.53
N TYR A 317 18.00 -35.75 -6.30
CA TYR A 317 17.75 -36.02 -7.70
C TYR A 317 18.96 -35.68 -8.59
N GLY A 318 19.78 -34.71 -8.18
CA GLY A 318 20.93 -34.20 -8.91
C GLY A 318 20.98 -32.67 -8.90
N ALA A 319 21.89 -32.12 -9.71
CA ALA A 319 22.10 -30.67 -9.79
C ALA A 319 20.89 -29.91 -10.39
N VAL A 320 20.04 -30.57 -11.17
CA VAL A 320 18.84 -29.97 -11.78
C VAL A 320 17.63 -30.88 -11.56
N TYR A 321 16.52 -30.29 -11.12
CA TYR A 321 15.20 -30.92 -10.97
C TYR A 321 14.19 -30.18 -11.84
N ASP A 322 13.42 -30.89 -12.67
CA ASP A 322 12.46 -30.27 -13.59
C ASP A 322 11.02 -30.63 -13.17
N LEU A 323 10.23 -29.64 -12.79
CA LEU A 323 8.84 -29.83 -12.33
C LEU A 323 7.96 -30.52 -13.38
N ALA A 324 8.26 -30.41 -14.68
CA ALA A 324 7.44 -30.97 -15.73
C ALA A 324 7.62 -32.49 -15.90
N VAL A 325 8.79 -33.03 -15.53
CA VAL A 325 9.15 -34.44 -15.82
C VAL A 325 9.64 -35.22 -14.61
N SER A 326 10.16 -34.55 -13.59
CA SER A 326 10.63 -35.17 -12.36
C SER A 326 9.46 -35.35 -11.37
N VAL A 327 9.41 -36.45 -10.62
CA VAL A 327 8.32 -36.73 -9.67
C VAL A 327 8.84 -37.06 -8.27
N GLY A 328 7.99 -36.95 -7.25
CA GLY A 328 8.24 -37.48 -5.90
C GLY A 328 8.95 -36.55 -4.90
N TYR A 329 9.44 -35.39 -5.35
CA TYR A 329 10.09 -34.38 -4.47
C TYR A 329 9.39 -33.03 -4.50
N HIS A 330 8.23 -32.94 -5.14
CA HIS A 330 7.40 -31.75 -5.14
C HIS A 330 5.91 -32.13 -5.14
N THR A 331 5.07 -31.20 -4.68
CA THR A 331 3.62 -31.21 -4.89
C THR A 331 3.17 -29.85 -5.42
N VAL A 332 2.03 -29.84 -6.13
CA VAL A 332 1.50 -28.65 -6.81
C VAL A 332 0.04 -28.47 -6.41
N VAL A 333 -0.35 -27.24 -6.10
CA VAL A 333 -1.74 -26.82 -5.95
C VAL A 333 -2.01 -25.68 -6.93
N GLY A 334 -3.00 -25.83 -7.80
CA GLY A 334 -3.28 -24.86 -8.88
C GLY A 334 -2.66 -25.24 -10.22
N GLY A 335 -2.82 -24.35 -11.20
CA GLY A 335 -2.39 -24.51 -12.58
C GLY A 335 -3.52 -24.99 -13.50
N ALA A 336 -3.52 -24.49 -14.74
CA ALA A 336 -4.55 -24.79 -15.73
C ALA A 336 -4.17 -26.00 -16.61
N ASP A 337 -4.78 -27.16 -16.36
CA ASP A 337 -4.85 -28.29 -17.31
C ASP A 337 -6.10 -28.16 -18.22
N GLY A 338 -6.36 -26.94 -18.74
CA GLY A 338 -7.53 -26.65 -19.58
C GLY A 338 -8.86 -26.41 -18.85
N VAL A 339 -8.81 -26.12 -17.54
CA VAL A 339 -9.91 -25.61 -16.69
C VAL A 339 -9.38 -24.37 -15.96
N GLU A 340 -10.26 -23.47 -15.52
CA GLU A 340 -9.87 -22.35 -14.66
C GLU A 340 -9.11 -22.88 -13.43
N SER A 341 -7.92 -22.31 -13.19
CA SER A 341 -7.08 -22.69 -12.07
C SER A 341 -7.76 -22.31 -10.75
N PRO A 342 -7.68 -23.14 -9.70
CA PRO A 342 -8.20 -22.78 -8.39
C PRO A 342 -7.40 -21.67 -7.70
N LEU A 343 -6.26 -21.23 -8.25
CA LEU A 343 -5.52 -20.04 -7.84
C LEU A 343 -5.36 -19.13 -9.05
N SER A 344 -5.16 -17.83 -8.84
CA SER A 344 -4.89 -16.84 -9.88
C SER A 344 -3.88 -15.82 -9.37
N ALA A 345 -2.74 -15.73 -10.07
CA ALA A 345 -1.62 -14.86 -9.76
C ALA A 345 -1.23 -14.83 -8.26
N PRO A 346 -1.01 -15.99 -7.60
CA PRO A 346 -0.67 -16.01 -6.18
C PRO A 346 0.67 -15.30 -5.94
N ARG A 347 0.69 -14.29 -5.06
CA ARG A 347 1.86 -13.39 -4.91
C ARG A 347 2.71 -13.65 -3.67
N SER A 348 2.12 -14.17 -2.60
CA SER A 348 2.82 -14.37 -1.33
C SER A 348 2.42 -15.67 -0.66
N VAL A 349 3.39 -16.34 -0.05
CA VAL A 349 3.21 -17.54 0.78
C VAL A 349 3.78 -17.31 2.18
N ALA A 350 3.12 -17.88 3.19
CA ALA A 350 3.62 -17.95 4.56
C ALA A 350 3.31 -19.34 5.16
N VAL A 351 4.22 -19.88 5.97
CA VAL A 351 4.10 -21.22 6.55
C VAL A 351 4.31 -21.17 8.06
N ASN A 352 3.42 -21.83 8.81
CA ASN A 352 3.64 -22.00 10.25
C ASN A 352 4.49 -23.25 10.47
N SER A 353 5.75 -23.05 10.81
CA SER A 353 6.70 -24.15 11.05
C SER A 353 6.77 -24.59 12.51
N TYR A 354 6.02 -23.96 13.42
CA TYR A 354 6.16 -24.21 14.85
C TYR A 354 5.58 -25.57 15.28
N PRO A 355 6.29 -26.39 16.09
CA PRO A 355 5.97 -27.80 16.32
C PRO A 355 4.99 -28.08 17.48
N PHE A 356 4.11 -27.13 17.84
CA PHE A 356 3.16 -27.29 18.95
C PHE A 356 1.73 -27.66 18.49
N PRO A 357 0.95 -28.37 19.32
CA PRO A 357 -0.06 -29.32 18.84
C PRO A 357 -1.38 -28.64 18.51
N LEU A 358 -1.50 -28.10 17.29
CA LEU A 358 -2.79 -27.68 16.71
C LEU A 358 -3.14 -28.42 15.41
N GLY A 359 -2.37 -29.43 15.00
CA GLY A 359 -2.78 -30.39 13.97
C GLY A 359 -2.64 -29.93 12.52
N GLU A 360 -2.14 -28.72 12.25
CA GLU A 360 -1.94 -28.16 10.90
C GLU A 360 -0.52 -27.60 10.66
N GLU A 361 0.47 -28.11 11.40
CA GLU A 361 1.88 -27.71 11.27
C GLU A 361 2.41 -27.94 9.85
N GLY A 362 3.04 -26.93 9.26
CA GLY A 362 3.53 -26.95 7.88
C GLY A 362 2.48 -26.65 6.81
N ALA A 363 1.23 -26.33 7.20
CA ALA A 363 0.24 -25.73 6.30
C ALA A 363 0.68 -24.34 5.85
N CYS A 364 0.37 -23.99 4.60
CA CYS A 364 0.80 -22.75 3.98
C CYS A 364 -0.39 -21.87 3.68
N TRP A 365 -0.32 -20.60 4.09
CA TRP A 365 -1.25 -19.57 3.67
C TRP A 365 -0.72 -18.87 2.43
N VAL A 366 -1.62 -18.51 1.53
CA VAL A 366 -1.31 -17.90 0.23
C VAL A 366 -2.20 -16.69 0.03
N ALA A 367 -1.61 -15.57 -0.39
CA ALA A 367 -2.33 -14.44 -0.96
C ALA A 367 -2.63 -14.75 -2.44
N ASP A 368 -3.90 -15.07 -2.75
CA ASP A 368 -4.40 -15.43 -4.08
C ASP A 368 -4.85 -14.15 -4.80
N THR A 369 -3.85 -13.33 -5.16
CA THR A 369 -4.04 -11.91 -5.52
C THR A 369 -5.01 -11.69 -6.67
N GLY A 370 -4.97 -12.51 -7.71
CA GLY A 370 -5.85 -12.40 -8.87
C GLY A 370 -7.31 -12.70 -8.57
N HIS A 371 -7.59 -13.52 -7.56
CA HIS A 371 -8.94 -13.81 -7.10
C HIS A 371 -9.46 -12.86 -6.00
N GLY A 372 -8.58 -12.06 -5.37
CA GLY A 372 -8.98 -11.28 -4.20
C GLY A 372 -9.24 -12.14 -2.95
N ASP A 373 -8.53 -13.27 -2.84
CA ASP A 373 -8.73 -14.26 -1.78
C ASP A 373 -7.45 -14.54 -0.98
N VAL A 374 -7.62 -15.13 0.20
CA VAL A 374 -6.54 -15.74 0.97
C VAL A 374 -6.87 -17.22 1.20
N VAL A 375 -5.97 -18.11 0.80
CA VAL A 375 -6.20 -19.56 0.88
C VAL A 375 -5.23 -20.25 1.83
N LYS A 376 -5.70 -21.29 2.50
CA LYS A 376 -4.88 -22.19 3.31
C LYS A 376 -4.70 -23.52 2.59
N LEU A 377 -3.46 -23.92 2.37
CA LEU A 377 -3.08 -25.20 1.77
C LEU A 377 -2.74 -26.22 2.84
N SER A 378 -3.08 -27.49 2.58
CA SER A 378 -2.71 -28.60 3.45
C SER A 378 -1.19 -28.73 3.57
N ALA A 379 -0.68 -29.21 4.71
CA ALA A 379 0.76 -29.34 4.94
C ALA A 379 1.49 -30.23 3.91
N GLY A 380 0.76 -31.11 3.22
CA GLY A 380 1.27 -31.92 2.12
C GLY A 380 1.27 -31.23 0.75
N GLY A 381 0.64 -30.06 0.61
CA GLY A 381 0.47 -29.36 -0.67
C GLY A 381 -0.41 -30.12 -1.64
N THR A 382 -1.51 -30.71 -1.15
CA THR A 382 -2.40 -31.55 -1.97
C THR A 382 -3.85 -31.07 -2.00
N ALA A 383 -4.23 -30.13 -1.15
CA ALA A 383 -5.59 -29.62 -1.05
C ALA A 383 -5.61 -28.20 -0.52
N ILE A 384 -6.60 -27.43 -0.96
CA ILE A 384 -7.03 -26.18 -0.32
C ILE A 384 -7.93 -26.59 0.87
N LEU A 385 -7.54 -26.19 2.08
CA LEU A 385 -8.27 -26.47 3.32
C LEU A 385 -9.26 -25.36 3.67
N LYS A 386 -8.91 -24.11 3.35
CA LYS A 386 -9.72 -22.93 3.62
C LYS A 386 -9.56 -21.93 2.47
N ARG A 387 -10.62 -21.24 2.11
CA ARG A 387 -10.62 -20.04 1.27
C ARG A 387 -11.37 -18.93 1.99
N ILE A 388 -10.73 -17.77 2.09
CA ILE A 388 -11.24 -16.58 2.75
C ILE A 388 -11.40 -15.50 1.68
N HIS A 389 -12.61 -14.94 1.59
CA HIS A 389 -13.04 -13.98 0.58
C HIS A 389 -13.04 -12.55 1.10
N GLY A 390 -13.19 -11.59 0.19
CA GLY A 390 -13.45 -10.18 0.50
C GLY A 390 -12.22 -9.29 0.52
N PHE A 391 -11.10 -9.76 -0.03
CA PHE A 391 -9.89 -8.94 -0.23
C PHE A 391 -9.90 -8.33 -1.64
N ASP A 392 -9.12 -7.28 -1.84
CA ASP A 392 -8.82 -6.70 -3.14
C ASP A 392 -7.30 -6.61 -3.31
N GLN A 393 -6.78 -7.36 -4.28
CA GLN A 393 -5.35 -7.50 -4.55
C GLN A 393 -4.50 -7.76 -3.29
N PRO A 394 -4.79 -8.78 -2.46
CA PRO A 394 -3.97 -9.09 -1.30
C PRO A 394 -2.52 -9.37 -1.76
N SER A 395 -1.55 -8.59 -1.28
CA SER A 395 -0.18 -8.63 -1.81
C SER A 395 0.77 -9.49 -0.98
N CYS A 396 0.50 -9.60 0.32
CA CYS A 396 1.38 -10.25 1.29
C CYS A 396 0.57 -10.92 2.39
N VAL A 397 1.02 -12.10 2.81
CA VAL A 397 0.50 -12.80 4.00
C VAL A 397 1.65 -13.13 4.95
N ALA A 398 1.41 -12.98 6.24
CA ALA A 398 2.34 -13.37 7.31
C ALA A 398 1.60 -14.20 8.35
N VAL A 399 2.28 -15.19 8.94
CA VAL A 399 1.68 -16.10 9.93
C VAL A 399 2.32 -15.95 11.28
N ASP A 400 1.50 -15.74 12.30
CA ASP A 400 1.92 -15.82 13.69
C ASP A 400 2.04 -17.29 14.10
N TYR A 401 3.17 -17.71 14.66
CA TYR A 401 3.39 -19.11 15.03
C TYR A 401 2.48 -19.58 16.15
N TYR A 402 2.12 -18.68 17.06
CA TYR A 402 1.22 -18.97 18.16
C TYR A 402 0.43 -17.71 18.53
N PRO A 403 -0.89 -17.66 18.21
CA PRO A 403 -1.81 -18.79 18.13
C PRO A 403 -2.07 -19.37 16.71
N GLY A 404 -1.35 -18.95 15.67
CA GLY A 404 -1.64 -19.37 14.29
C GLY A 404 -2.51 -18.39 13.49
N ALA A 405 -2.73 -17.19 14.03
CA ALA A 405 -3.39 -16.10 13.32
C ALA A 405 -2.54 -15.67 12.12
N ILE A 406 -3.16 -15.05 11.13
CA ILE A 406 -2.44 -14.48 9.99
C ILE A 406 -2.75 -13.01 9.83
N TRP A 407 -1.80 -12.30 9.24
CA TRP A 407 -1.94 -10.92 8.84
C TRP A 407 -1.84 -10.83 7.32
N VAL A 408 -2.69 -10.03 6.71
CA VAL A 408 -2.84 -9.88 5.26
C VAL A 408 -2.75 -8.41 4.92
N ALA A 409 -1.85 -8.07 3.99
CA ALA A 409 -1.82 -6.75 3.35
C ALA A 409 -2.85 -6.75 2.21
N ASP A 410 -3.98 -6.08 2.42
CA ASP A 410 -5.12 -6.03 1.51
C ASP A 410 -5.03 -4.75 0.66
N SER A 411 -4.13 -4.77 -0.32
CA SER A 411 -3.57 -3.57 -0.94
C SER A 411 -4.60 -2.69 -1.63
N GLY A 412 -5.58 -3.26 -2.33
CA GLY A 412 -6.60 -2.52 -3.06
C GLY A 412 -7.66 -1.90 -2.15
N ASN A 413 -7.77 -2.38 -0.91
CA ASN A 413 -8.69 -1.84 0.10
C ASN A 413 -8.01 -0.94 1.14
N ASP A 414 -6.75 -0.54 0.93
CA ASP A 414 -5.97 0.34 1.83
C ASP A 414 -6.05 -0.09 3.31
N ARG A 415 -5.92 -1.40 3.56
CA ARG A 415 -6.05 -1.95 4.91
C ARG A 415 -5.14 -3.14 5.16
N VAL A 416 -4.92 -3.42 6.44
CA VAL A 416 -4.31 -4.66 6.90
C VAL A 416 -5.36 -5.46 7.67
N VAL A 417 -5.48 -6.75 7.39
CA VAL A 417 -6.47 -7.62 8.02
C VAL A 417 -5.78 -8.71 8.82
N LYS A 418 -6.13 -8.85 10.09
CA LYS A 418 -5.78 -10.03 10.90
C LYS A 418 -6.89 -11.06 10.80
N LEU A 419 -6.58 -12.31 10.48
CA LEU A 419 -7.52 -13.43 10.59
C LEU A 419 -7.12 -14.31 11.78
N LEU A 420 -8.10 -14.68 12.60
CA LEU A 420 -7.88 -15.57 13.74
C LEU A 420 -7.58 -17.01 13.28
N SER A 421 -6.88 -17.77 14.12
CA SER A 421 -6.36 -19.10 13.73
C SER A 421 -7.43 -20.12 13.39
N ASP A 422 -8.63 -19.96 13.95
CA ASP A 422 -9.81 -20.79 13.78
C ASP A 422 -10.83 -20.23 12.77
N VAL A 423 -10.45 -19.22 11.96
CA VAL A 423 -11.29 -18.71 10.86
C VAL A 423 -11.83 -19.86 9.98
N PRO A 424 -13.15 -19.94 9.69
CA PRO A 424 -13.72 -21.05 8.94
C PRO A 424 -13.46 -20.95 7.43
N ASP A 425 -13.60 -22.08 6.72
CA ASP A 425 -13.61 -22.08 5.26
C ASP A 425 -14.84 -21.34 4.71
N GLY A 426 -14.67 -20.59 3.63
CA GLY A 426 -15.71 -19.76 3.01
C GLY A 426 -16.04 -18.47 3.77
N TYR A 427 -15.23 -18.08 4.77
CA TYR A 427 -15.39 -16.81 5.47
C TYR A 427 -15.18 -15.64 4.51
N ASP A 428 -16.06 -14.64 4.56
CA ASP A 428 -15.92 -13.40 3.78
C ASP A 428 -15.70 -12.24 4.75
N VAL A 429 -14.55 -11.57 4.67
CA VAL A 429 -14.22 -10.48 5.59
C VAL A 429 -15.17 -9.30 5.45
N ASN A 430 -15.81 -9.07 4.30
CA ASN A 430 -16.71 -7.92 4.12
C ASN A 430 -18.14 -8.17 4.61
N VAL A 431 -18.50 -9.42 4.93
CA VAL A 431 -19.80 -9.77 5.47
C VAL A 431 -19.77 -9.69 7.00
N ARG A 432 -20.85 -9.21 7.61
CA ARG A 432 -21.00 -9.21 9.07
C ARG A 432 -21.20 -10.65 9.57
N ASN A 433 -20.10 -11.30 9.93
CA ASN A 433 -20.10 -12.65 10.49
C ASN A 433 -20.26 -12.61 12.02
N TYR A 434 -20.84 -13.64 12.63
CA TYR A 434 -20.94 -13.74 14.09
C TYR A 434 -20.55 -15.15 14.58
N PRO A 435 -19.47 -15.30 15.38
CA PRO A 435 -18.51 -14.27 15.79
C PRO A 435 -17.67 -13.74 14.61
N GLU A 436 -17.18 -12.51 14.73
CA GLU A 436 -16.16 -11.98 13.82
C GLU A 436 -14.84 -12.72 14.06
N MET A 437 -14.24 -13.21 12.97
CA MET A 437 -12.99 -13.98 12.98
C MET A 437 -11.83 -13.20 12.36
N ASP A 438 -12.03 -11.89 12.21
CA ASP A 438 -11.09 -10.96 11.60
C ASP A 438 -11.02 -9.64 12.37
N ILE A 439 -9.91 -8.92 12.19
CA ILE A 439 -9.72 -7.55 12.65
C ILE A 439 -9.21 -6.75 11.45
N LYS A 440 -9.97 -5.74 11.04
CA LYS A 440 -9.59 -4.84 9.94
C LYS A 440 -8.97 -3.58 10.51
N VAL A 441 -7.76 -3.29 10.07
CA VAL A 441 -7.05 -2.05 10.36
C VAL A 441 -7.09 -1.21 9.09
N ASN A 442 -8.07 -0.31 9.01
CA ASN A 442 -8.19 0.62 7.89
C ASN A 442 -7.07 1.66 8.00
N LEU A 443 -6.41 1.93 6.89
CA LEU A 443 -5.31 2.89 6.80
C LEU A 443 -5.75 4.06 5.91
N ASP A 444 -4.87 5.04 5.77
CA ASP A 444 -5.13 6.20 4.91
C ASP A 444 -5.40 5.75 3.46
N PRO A 445 -6.31 6.44 2.74
CA PRO A 445 -6.54 6.19 1.32
C PRO A 445 -5.25 6.28 0.51
N ASP A 446 -5.13 5.47 -0.53
CA ASP A 446 -3.92 5.34 -1.36
C ASP A 446 -2.68 4.85 -0.57
N SER A 447 -2.84 4.23 0.61
CA SER A 447 -1.70 3.69 1.37
C SER A 447 -1.04 2.49 0.70
N TYR A 448 -1.79 1.70 -0.07
CA TYR A 448 -1.33 0.49 -0.75
C TYR A 448 -0.37 -0.36 0.10
N PRO A 449 -0.86 -1.04 1.15
CA PRO A 449 -0.07 -1.96 1.96
C PRO A 449 0.55 -3.05 1.07
N THR A 450 1.87 -3.10 0.91
CA THR A 450 2.53 -4.06 0.01
C THR A 450 3.19 -5.23 0.73
N GLY A 451 3.58 -5.04 1.99
CA GLY A 451 4.25 -6.06 2.79
C GLY A 451 3.78 -6.02 4.24
N VAL A 452 3.61 -7.19 4.83
CA VAL A 452 3.28 -7.35 6.26
C VAL A 452 4.19 -8.41 6.88
N ALA A 453 4.59 -8.20 8.14
CA ALA A 453 5.38 -9.15 8.91
C ALA A 453 4.94 -9.13 10.37
N VAL A 454 5.05 -10.25 11.08
CA VAL A 454 4.55 -10.40 12.44
C VAL A 454 5.68 -10.74 13.40
N ASN A 455 5.65 -10.13 14.57
CA ASN A 455 6.47 -10.51 15.72
C ASN A 455 5.84 -11.76 16.37
N HIS A 456 6.43 -12.93 16.15
CA HIS A 456 5.87 -14.20 16.66
C HIS A 456 5.88 -14.31 18.20
N ALA A 457 6.58 -13.41 18.90
CA ALA A 457 6.59 -13.39 20.36
C ALA A 457 5.41 -12.61 20.96
N THR A 458 4.88 -11.61 20.24
CA THR A 458 3.85 -10.68 20.75
C THR A 458 2.56 -10.72 19.93
N GLY A 459 2.60 -11.21 18.70
CA GLY A 459 1.48 -11.18 17.76
C GLY A 459 1.24 -9.79 17.13
N GLU A 460 2.10 -8.81 17.40
CA GLU A 460 2.14 -7.50 16.76
C GLU A 460 2.60 -7.62 15.30
N ALA A 461 2.05 -6.81 14.42
CA ALA A 461 2.44 -6.75 13.01
C ALA A 461 3.08 -5.42 12.65
N TRP A 462 3.90 -5.45 11.62
CA TRP A 462 4.40 -4.28 10.91
C TRP A 462 3.91 -4.34 9.46
N ALA A 463 3.61 -3.20 8.85
CA ALA A 463 3.23 -3.12 7.45
C ALA A 463 3.93 -1.96 6.73
N ALA A 464 4.39 -2.22 5.49
CA ALA A 464 4.91 -1.21 4.57
C ALA A 464 3.79 -0.67 3.69
N LEU A 465 3.64 0.65 3.67
CA LEU A 465 2.61 1.39 2.94
C LEU A 465 3.27 2.13 1.79
N SER A 466 3.30 1.49 0.62
CA SER A 466 4.10 1.97 -0.50
C SER A 466 3.55 3.25 -1.12
N GLY A 467 2.24 3.47 -1.02
CA GLY A 467 1.57 4.62 -1.62
C GLY A 467 1.72 5.91 -0.81
N THR A 468 1.68 5.81 0.52
CA THR A 468 1.86 6.95 1.43
C THR A 468 3.31 7.17 1.86
N GLY A 469 4.21 6.23 1.60
CA GLY A 469 5.60 6.34 2.05
C GLY A 469 5.76 6.11 3.56
N GLN A 470 4.89 5.30 4.14
CA GLN A 470 4.83 5.05 5.58
C GLN A 470 5.12 3.60 5.93
N VAL A 471 5.49 3.37 7.19
CA VAL A 471 5.53 2.05 7.82
C VAL A 471 4.73 2.13 9.12
N VAL A 472 3.83 1.19 9.34
CA VAL A 472 2.97 1.15 10.54
C VAL A 472 3.28 -0.05 11.41
N LYS A 473 3.22 0.15 12.72
CA LYS A 473 3.24 -0.90 13.74
C LYS A 473 1.83 -1.08 14.30
N ILE A 474 1.35 -2.32 14.33
CA ILE A 474 -0.01 -2.69 14.67
C ILE A 474 0.03 -3.69 15.82
N ALA A 475 -0.65 -3.36 16.92
CA ALA A 475 -0.83 -4.25 18.06
C ALA A 475 -1.61 -5.51 17.69
N SER A 476 -1.48 -6.55 18.52
CA SER A 476 -2.19 -7.82 18.29
C SER A 476 -3.72 -7.70 18.29
N ASP A 477 -4.29 -6.63 18.85
CA ASP A 477 -5.73 -6.32 18.85
C ASP A 477 -6.18 -5.41 17.69
N GLY A 478 -5.27 -5.02 16.80
CA GLY A 478 -5.54 -4.14 15.66
C GLY A 478 -5.28 -2.65 15.90
N THR A 479 -4.91 -2.25 17.12
CA THR A 479 -4.57 -0.85 17.41
C THR A 479 -3.28 -0.45 16.67
N VAL A 480 -3.27 0.65 15.93
CA VAL A 480 -2.03 1.21 15.36
C VAL A 480 -1.23 1.87 16.49
N GLU A 481 -0.06 1.31 16.81
CA GLU A 481 0.79 1.79 17.91
C GLU A 481 1.77 2.87 17.47
N ALA A 482 2.18 2.83 16.20
CA ALA A 482 3.08 3.83 15.62
C ALA A 482 2.93 3.89 14.10
N THR A 483 2.89 5.11 13.57
CA THR A 483 3.03 5.42 12.15
C THR A 483 4.34 6.16 11.94
N ILE A 484 5.20 5.58 11.09
CA ILE A 484 6.52 6.11 10.76
C ILE A 484 6.48 6.63 9.33
N ASP A 485 6.87 7.89 9.15
CA ASP A 485 6.76 8.62 7.89
C ASP A 485 8.14 8.98 7.29
N GLY A 486 8.16 9.33 6.01
CA GLY A 486 9.34 9.81 5.28
C GLY A 486 10.07 8.74 4.46
N PHE A 487 9.51 7.53 4.31
CA PHE A 487 10.00 6.57 3.33
C PHE A 487 9.59 7.00 1.91
N VAL A 488 10.35 6.58 0.90
CA VAL A 488 10.08 6.96 -0.50
C VAL A 488 9.14 5.97 -1.17
N SER A 489 9.39 4.67 -1.01
CA SER A 489 8.52 3.58 -1.46
C SER A 489 8.87 2.31 -0.68
N PRO A 490 8.44 2.20 0.59
CA PRO A 490 8.64 0.99 1.38
C PRO A 490 7.81 -0.14 0.77
N VAL A 491 8.46 -1.25 0.39
CA VAL A 491 7.79 -2.34 -0.34
C VAL A 491 7.59 -3.60 0.50
N LYS A 492 8.49 -3.85 1.45
CA LYS A 492 8.47 -5.05 2.29
C LYS A 492 8.95 -4.71 3.70
N VAL A 493 8.39 -5.43 4.68
CA VAL A 493 8.87 -5.44 6.06
C VAL A 493 9.23 -6.87 6.48
N GLY A 494 10.12 -6.99 7.46
CA GLY A 494 10.47 -8.26 8.10
C GLY A 494 10.83 -8.02 9.55
N VAL A 495 10.41 -8.91 10.45
CA VAL A 495 10.55 -8.69 11.90
C VAL A 495 11.47 -9.73 12.50
N ALA A 496 12.53 -9.26 13.15
CA ALA A 496 13.38 -10.12 13.96
C ALA A 496 12.66 -10.45 15.27
N SER A 497 12.30 -11.72 15.46
CA SER A 497 11.60 -12.19 16.66
C SER A 497 12.53 -12.52 17.84
N SER A 498 13.84 -12.27 17.69
CA SER A 498 14.86 -12.48 18.72
C SER A 498 15.31 -11.19 19.38
N ARG A 499 16.09 -11.32 20.47
CA ARG A 499 16.62 -10.15 21.19
C ARG A 499 17.85 -9.59 20.47
N ASP A 500 17.90 -8.27 20.26
CA ASP A 500 19.15 -7.59 19.85
C ASP A 500 20.15 -7.49 21.02
N LEU A 501 21.35 -6.94 20.75
CA LEU A 501 22.38 -6.69 21.77
C LEU A 501 21.93 -5.71 22.88
N LYS A 502 20.88 -4.92 22.66
CA LYS A 502 20.26 -4.03 23.65
C LYS A 502 19.15 -4.74 24.45
N GLY A 503 18.77 -5.96 24.06
CA GLY A 503 17.74 -6.78 24.70
C GLY A 503 16.32 -6.56 24.17
N HIS A 504 16.13 -5.74 23.13
CA HIS A 504 14.84 -5.48 22.49
C HIS A 504 14.41 -6.65 21.61
N VAL A 505 13.10 -6.90 21.49
CA VAL A 505 12.52 -7.94 20.62
C VAL A 505 11.62 -7.26 19.60
N GLY A 506 11.65 -7.71 18.34
CA GLY A 506 10.72 -7.24 17.32
C GLY A 506 11.24 -6.08 16.47
N GLN A 507 12.55 -6.00 16.22
CA GLN A 507 13.08 -4.97 15.31
C GLN A 507 12.51 -5.18 13.91
N CYS A 508 11.98 -4.11 13.33
CA CYS A 508 11.42 -4.13 11.99
C CYS A 508 12.48 -3.70 10.98
N TRP A 509 12.80 -4.59 10.06
CA TRP A 509 13.55 -4.27 8.87
C TRP A 509 12.59 -3.79 7.79
N VAL A 510 13.02 -2.82 6.98
CA VAL A 510 12.21 -2.23 5.91
C VAL A 510 13.07 -2.14 4.66
N ALA A 511 12.57 -2.68 3.56
CA ALA A 511 13.12 -2.43 2.24
C ALA A 511 12.39 -1.24 1.60
N ASP A 512 13.09 -0.13 1.45
CA ASP A 512 12.61 1.05 0.73
C ASP A 512 13.19 1.05 -0.68
N SER A 513 12.38 0.60 -1.63
CA SER A 513 12.79 0.46 -3.03
C SER A 513 12.95 1.82 -3.73
N GLY A 514 12.27 2.85 -3.21
CA GLY A 514 12.33 4.21 -3.75
C GLY A 514 13.61 4.92 -3.31
N ALA A 515 13.96 4.76 -2.03
CA ALA A 515 15.17 5.34 -1.45
C ALA A 515 16.43 4.52 -1.76
N ASP A 516 16.27 3.26 -2.16
CA ASP A 516 17.35 2.28 -2.25
C ASP A 516 18.11 2.11 -0.92
N VAL A 517 17.35 1.86 0.13
CA VAL A 517 17.89 1.74 1.48
C VAL A 517 17.18 0.62 2.21
N ILE A 518 17.96 -0.13 3.00
CA ILE A 518 17.41 -0.98 4.04
C ILE A 518 17.48 -0.24 5.37
N TYR A 519 16.33 -0.09 5.99
CA TYR A 519 16.19 0.48 7.33
C TYR A 519 15.98 -0.64 8.35
N LYS A 520 16.42 -0.38 9.58
CA LYS A 520 16.09 -1.17 10.76
C LYS A 520 15.52 -0.23 11.81
N ILE A 521 14.34 -0.55 12.30
CA ILE A 521 13.54 0.24 13.22
C ILE A 521 13.51 -0.47 14.58
N ASP A 522 13.88 0.25 15.63
CA ASP A 522 13.78 -0.22 17.01
C ASP A 522 12.29 -0.31 17.41
N PRO A 523 11.87 -1.36 18.14
CA PRO A 523 10.45 -1.67 18.40
C PRO A 523 9.74 -0.70 19.36
N ASP A 524 10.51 0.16 20.05
CA ASP A 524 10.04 1.19 20.97
C ASP A 524 9.95 2.59 20.31
N ILE A 525 10.02 2.65 18.98
CA ILE A 525 9.84 3.88 18.21
C ILE A 525 8.49 4.54 18.56
N PRO A 526 8.45 5.86 18.83
CA PRO A 526 7.19 6.54 19.11
C PRO A 526 6.35 6.74 17.85
N ASP A 527 5.04 6.86 18.05
CA ASP A 527 4.11 7.26 17.00
C ASP A 527 4.43 8.65 16.42
N GLY A 528 4.14 8.84 15.13
CA GLY A 528 4.40 10.07 14.38
C GLY A 528 5.88 10.35 14.08
N TYR A 529 6.77 9.35 14.23
CA TYR A 529 8.20 9.54 13.94
C TYR A 529 8.43 9.73 12.43
N ASN A 530 9.10 10.81 12.03
CA ASN A 530 9.45 11.06 10.64
C ASN A 530 10.97 10.91 10.41
N LEU A 531 11.38 10.23 9.33
CA LEU A 531 12.78 9.93 9.02
C LEU A 531 13.69 11.18 8.89
N PHE A 532 13.14 12.32 8.49
CA PHE A 532 13.90 13.54 8.21
C PHE A 532 13.99 14.49 9.40
N THR A 533 12.96 14.50 10.25
CA THR A 533 12.85 15.47 11.36
C THR A 533 12.99 14.81 12.72
N GLY A 534 12.80 13.49 12.81
CA GLY A 534 12.88 12.72 14.03
C GLY A 534 14.28 12.72 14.64
N THR A 535 14.34 13.00 15.94
CA THR A 535 15.57 12.91 16.73
C THR A 535 15.39 11.83 17.80
N GLY A 536 16.26 10.83 17.85
CA GLY A 536 16.16 9.75 18.85
C GLY A 536 17.01 8.52 18.58
N GLY A 537 17.42 8.29 17.33
CA GLY A 537 18.29 7.16 16.98
C GLY A 537 17.58 5.81 16.96
N TYR A 538 16.24 5.80 16.89
CA TYR A 538 15.40 4.61 16.76
C TYR A 538 15.57 3.89 15.42
N ILE A 539 16.12 4.58 14.41
CA ILE A 539 16.25 4.04 13.07
C ILE A 539 17.73 3.99 12.70
N GLN A 540 18.14 2.81 12.27
CA GLN A 540 19.42 2.57 11.62
C GLN A 540 19.16 2.37 10.13
N ARG A 541 20.13 2.74 9.30
CA ARG A 541 20.06 2.53 7.86
C ARG A 541 21.41 2.10 7.31
N THR A 542 21.39 1.33 6.23
CA THR A 542 22.60 1.08 5.45
C THR A 542 23.19 2.41 4.98
N ALA A 543 24.50 2.61 5.16
CA ALA A 543 25.14 3.87 4.75
C ALA A 543 25.12 4.00 3.22
N THR A 544 24.76 5.20 2.74
CA THR A 544 24.68 5.55 1.31
C THR A 544 25.99 5.18 0.63
N GLY A 545 25.93 4.25 -0.34
CA GLY A 545 27.10 3.81 -1.12
C GLY A 545 27.96 2.67 -0.54
N SER A 546 27.58 2.04 0.58
CA SER A 546 28.45 1.05 1.25
C SER A 546 27.99 -0.41 1.25
N VAL A 547 26.72 -0.68 0.93
CA VAL A 547 26.14 -2.03 1.07
C VAL A 547 25.34 -2.44 -0.17
N LEU A 548 24.66 -1.48 -0.82
CA LEU A 548 23.79 -1.74 -1.98
C LEU A 548 24.40 -1.33 -3.33
N MET A 549 25.55 -0.64 -3.37
CA MET A 549 26.24 -0.36 -4.64
C MET A 549 27.13 -1.53 -5.10
N PRO A 550 27.32 -1.75 -6.41
CA PRO A 550 28.41 -2.58 -6.88
C PRO A 550 29.73 -1.97 -6.41
N SER A 551 30.55 -2.80 -5.77
CA SER A 551 31.95 -2.49 -5.50
C SER A 551 32.61 -1.98 -6.79
N TYR A 552 33.30 -0.84 -6.71
CA TYR A 552 34.05 -0.20 -7.79
C TYR A 552 34.83 -1.23 -8.64
N VAL A 553 34.25 -1.74 -9.72
CA VAL A 553 34.97 -2.61 -10.65
C VAL A 553 35.77 -1.71 -11.57
N LEU A 554 37.10 -1.73 -11.39
CA LEU A 554 38.02 -1.25 -12.40
C LEU A 554 37.69 -1.96 -13.72
N VAL A 555 37.22 -1.16 -14.69
CA VAL A 555 36.83 -1.58 -16.03
C VAL A 555 37.99 -2.33 -16.69
N ASN A 556 37.91 -3.67 -16.75
CA ASN A 556 38.53 -4.52 -17.79
C ASN A 556 38.27 -6.02 -17.56
N SER A 557 37.01 -6.44 -17.48
CA SER A 557 36.59 -7.79 -17.88
C SER A 557 35.07 -7.83 -17.90
N GLY A 558 34.50 -8.31 -19.00
CA GLY A 558 33.11 -8.09 -19.38
C GLY A 558 32.06 -8.49 -18.35
N GLY A 559 30.93 -7.77 -18.40
CA GLY A 559 29.63 -8.29 -17.97
C GLY A 559 29.01 -7.71 -16.69
N VAL A 560 29.28 -6.45 -16.30
CA VAL A 560 28.51 -5.81 -15.22
C VAL A 560 27.78 -4.58 -15.75
N GLN A 561 26.46 -4.61 -15.61
CA GLN A 561 25.48 -3.60 -16.01
C GLN A 561 25.63 -2.38 -15.09
N ALA A 562 25.91 -1.19 -15.63
CA ALA A 562 26.11 0.03 -14.83
C ALA A 562 25.17 1.15 -15.30
N GLY A 563 24.28 1.61 -14.41
CA GLY A 563 23.37 2.75 -14.58
C GLY A 563 23.69 3.88 -13.60
N TYR A 564 23.08 5.05 -13.79
CA TYR A 564 23.27 6.23 -12.95
C TYR A 564 21.94 6.91 -12.63
N SER A 565 21.83 7.43 -11.40
CA SER A 565 20.79 8.35 -10.98
C SER A 565 21.36 9.76 -11.12
N VAL A 566 20.63 10.61 -11.80
CA VAL A 566 20.91 12.02 -12.03
C VAL A 566 19.89 12.81 -11.23
N GLN A 567 20.36 13.55 -10.24
CA GLN A 567 19.51 14.40 -9.41
C GLN A 567 19.87 15.86 -9.60
N TYR A 568 18.85 16.71 -9.64
CA TYR A 568 19.00 18.15 -9.72
C TYR A 568 18.02 18.84 -8.76
N GLN A 569 18.55 19.72 -7.91
CA GLN A 569 17.74 20.60 -7.09
C GLN A 569 17.78 22.02 -7.68
N PRO A 570 16.64 22.56 -8.14
CA PRO A 570 16.60 23.93 -8.68
C PRO A 570 17.03 24.97 -7.64
N GLU A 571 17.95 25.88 -8.00
CA GLU A 571 18.35 27.00 -7.14
C GLU A 571 17.18 28.01 -6.93
N GLN A 572 16.28 28.09 -7.91
CA GLN A 572 15.04 28.87 -7.84
C GLN A 572 13.85 27.94 -8.00
N GLN A 573 12.83 28.15 -7.17
CA GLN A 573 11.57 27.42 -7.23
C GLN A 573 10.93 27.60 -8.61
N PHE A 574 10.28 26.56 -9.11
CA PHE A 574 9.41 26.68 -10.28
C PHE A 574 8.22 27.61 -9.95
N GLY A 575 7.61 28.22 -10.96
CA GLY A 575 6.35 28.94 -10.82
C GLY A 575 5.19 27.98 -10.56
N TYR A 576 4.06 28.46 -10.01
CA TYR A 576 2.83 27.66 -9.83
C TYR A 576 2.05 27.51 -11.14
N GLY A 577 1.52 26.31 -11.43
CA GLY A 577 0.88 25.99 -12.72
C GLY A 577 1.83 26.01 -13.92
N GLN A 578 3.14 26.02 -13.69
CA GLN A 578 4.17 26.04 -14.71
C GLN A 578 4.35 24.64 -15.30
N VAL A 579 4.37 24.53 -16.64
CA VAL A 579 4.86 23.33 -17.33
C VAL A 579 6.39 23.36 -17.34
N VAL A 580 6.99 22.26 -16.93
CA VAL A 580 8.44 22.05 -16.86
C VAL A 580 8.79 20.87 -17.76
N ASP A 581 9.52 21.16 -18.83
CA ASP A 581 10.08 20.15 -19.75
C ASP A 581 11.45 19.71 -19.24
N VAL A 582 11.71 18.41 -19.22
CA VAL A 582 12.96 17.82 -18.78
C VAL A 582 13.49 16.90 -19.86
N ASP A 583 14.71 17.15 -20.33
CA ASP A 583 15.43 16.33 -21.30
C ASP A 583 16.67 15.73 -20.65
N ILE A 584 16.94 14.45 -20.89
CA ILE A 584 18.15 13.77 -20.44
C ILE A 584 18.83 13.03 -21.60
N GLU A 585 20.15 13.18 -21.71
CA GLU A 585 20.94 12.49 -22.73
C GLU A 585 22.12 11.73 -22.09
N ALA A 586 22.50 10.59 -22.69
CA ALA A 586 23.65 9.81 -22.25
C ALA A 586 24.21 8.93 -23.38
N THR A 587 25.48 8.51 -23.25
CA THR A 587 26.14 7.59 -24.18
C THR A 587 26.61 6.33 -23.45
N ASP A 588 26.44 5.17 -24.07
CA ASP A 588 26.94 3.91 -23.54
C ASP A 588 28.46 3.74 -23.70
N LEU A 589 29.03 2.77 -22.98
CA LEU A 589 30.47 2.42 -23.02
C LEU A 589 30.80 1.45 -24.16
N PHE A 590 29.89 1.22 -25.12
CA PHE A 590 30.17 0.29 -26.21
C PHE A 590 31.34 0.81 -27.05
N SER A 591 32.42 0.04 -27.09
CA SER A 591 33.50 0.23 -28.06
C SER A 591 33.58 -1.00 -28.97
N SER A 592 33.25 -0.81 -30.24
CA SER A 592 33.56 -1.83 -31.23
C SER A 592 35.09 -2.02 -31.30
N ARG A 593 35.57 -3.24 -31.59
CA ARG A 593 37.01 -3.54 -31.85
C ARG A 593 37.66 -2.69 -32.97
N ARG A 594 36.93 -1.73 -33.56
CA ARG A 594 37.39 -0.78 -34.59
C ARG A 594 37.22 0.70 -34.19
N GLY A 595 37.18 1.02 -32.89
CA GLY A 595 37.26 2.41 -32.42
C GLY A 595 36.03 3.27 -32.71
N GLY A 596 34.83 2.68 -32.69
CA GLY A 596 33.58 3.45 -32.73
C GLY A 596 33.27 4.14 -31.40
N LEU A 597 32.65 5.32 -31.46
CA LEU A 597 32.04 6.02 -30.33
C LEU A 597 30.81 5.22 -29.86
N GLY A 598 30.53 5.21 -28.55
CA GLY A 598 29.38 4.51 -27.96
C GLY A 598 28.04 4.99 -28.50
N ASN A 599 26.98 4.21 -28.27
CA ASN A 599 25.63 4.58 -28.70
C ASN A 599 25.09 5.69 -27.81
N HIS A 600 24.63 6.77 -28.43
CA HIS A 600 24.00 7.90 -27.76
C HIS A 600 22.49 7.74 -27.78
N GLY A 601 21.81 8.14 -26.71
CA GLY A 601 20.39 8.40 -26.79
C GLY A 601 19.88 9.39 -25.75
N ALA A 602 18.64 9.77 -25.96
CA ALA A 602 17.97 10.85 -25.26
C ALA A 602 16.55 10.43 -24.87
N ALA A 603 16.05 10.97 -23.76
CA ALA A 603 14.68 10.80 -23.31
C ALA A 603 14.17 12.12 -22.72
N SER A 604 12.87 12.35 -22.81
CA SER A 604 12.24 13.58 -22.30
C SER A 604 10.91 13.31 -21.60
N PHE A 605 10.57 14.15 -20.63
CA PHE A 605 9.29 14.16 -19.92
C PHE A 605 8.87 15.58 -19.54
N GLU A 606 7.57 15.78 -19.29
CA GLU A 606 7.02 17.05 -18.83
C GLU A 606 6.22 16.86 -17.53
N PHE A 607 6.25 17.85 -16.64
CA PHE A 607 5.35 17.94 -15.50
C PHE A 607 4.77 19.34 -15.33
N THR A 608 3.62 19.49 -14.68
CA THR A 608 3.07 20.81 -14.33
C THR A 608 3.12 21.00 -12.82
N THR A 609 3.50 22.17 -12.33
CA THR A 609 3.47 22.44 -10.89
C THR A 609 2.02 22.69 -10.42
N VAL A 610 1.73 22.44 -9.14
CA VAL A 610 0.41 22.68 -8.54
C VAL A 610 -0.03 24.12 -8.79
N LYS A 611 -1.32 24.31 -9.08
CA LYS A 611 -1.91 25.65 -9.12
C LYS A 611 -2.08 26.13 -7.68
N ARG A 612 -1.84 27.42 -7.43
CA ARG A 612 -2.07 28.01 -6.12
C ARG A 612 -3.56 27.99 -5.81
N ASP A 613 -3.94 27.39 -4.68
CA ASP A 613 -5.28 27.55 -4.13
C ASP A 613 -5.42 28.92 -3.47
N THR A 614 -6.50 29.61 -3.81
CA THR A 614 -6.82 30.96 -3.31
C THR A 614 -8.26 31.05 -2.81
N SER A 615 -8.97 29.93 -2.83
CA SER A 615 -10.36 29.82 -2.38
C SER A 615 -10.32 29.61 -0.88
N ALA A 616 -11.14 30.36 -0.13
CA ALA A 616 -11.23 30.15 1.31
C ALA A 616 -12.52 29.36 1.61
N PRO A 617 -12.59 28.59 2.71
CA PRO A 617 -13.79 27.84 3.07
C PRO A 617 -15.04 28.73 3.14
N PHE A 618 -16.19 28.21 2.72
CA PHE A 618 -17.48 28.92 2.68
C PHE A 618 -18.62 28.06 3.25
N LEU A 619 -19.78 28.68 3.52
CA LEU A 619 -20.96 27.97 4.01
C LEU A 619 -21.97 27.71 2.90
N ALA A 620 -22.50 26.49 2.84
CA ALA A 620 -23.62 26.09 2.00
C ALA A 620 -24.76 25.46 2.82
N ASN A 621 -25.93 25.29 2.20
CA ASN A 621 -27.09 24.56 2.74
C ASN A 621 -27.49 24.92 4.18
N GLN A 622 -27.53 26.22 4.53
CA GLN A 622 -27.85 26.63 5.89
C GLN A 622 -29.33 26.42 6.23
N MET A 623 -29.61 25.72 7.32
CA MET A 623 -30.92 25.53 7.91
C MET A 623 -30.84 25.86 9.41
N PRO A 624 -31.64 26.81 9.94
CA PRO A 624 -32.54 27.70 9.21
C PRO A 624 -31.80 28.62 8.22
N PRO A 625 -32.42 28.99 7.09
CA PRO A 625 -31.78 29.86 6.10
C PRO A 625 -31.34 31.20 6.69
N LYS A 626 -30.26 31.76 6.13
CA LYS A 626 -29.73 33.07 6.54
C LYS A 626 -30.81 34.15 6.50
N ASN A 627 -30.96 34.85 7.63
CA ASN A 627 -31.94 35.91 7.91
C ASN A 627 -33.41 35.45 7.86
N SER A 628 -33.68 34.15 7.96
CA SER A 628 -35.05 33.64 8.06
C SER A 628 -35.76 34.12 9.33
N HIS A 629 -37.08 34.22 9.23
CA HIS A 629 -38.01 34.43 10.32
C HIS A 629 -38.83 33.14 10.49
N ASN A 630 -39.33 32.86 11.70
CA ASN A 630 -40.07 31.64 12.07
C ASN A 630 -39.22 30.36 12.16
N ALA A 631 -37.94 30.46 12.50
CA ALA A 631 -37.17 29.27 12.86
C ALA A 631 -37.74 28.62 14.12
N SER A 632 -37.83 27.28 14.14
CA SER A 632 -38.26 26.55 15.34
C SER A 632 -37.27 26.77 16.48
N VAL A 633 -37.78 26.98 17.69
CA VAL A 633 -36.95 27.02 18.91
C VAL A 633 -36.32 25.66 19.22
N TYR A 634 -36.89 24.57 18.69
CA TYR A 634 -36.44 23.19 18.83
C TYR A 634 -35.62 22.69 17.63
N GLY A 635 -35.61 23.43 16.52
CA GLY A 635 -34.99 22.99 15.27
C GLY A 635 -33.46 22.96 15.34
N PRO A 636 -32.80 22.00 14.67
CA PRO A 636 -31.35 21.95 14.59
C PRO A 636 -30.80 23.12 13.76
N VAL A 637 -29.53 23.45 14.00
CA VAL A 637 -28.73 24.31 13.14
C VAL A 637 -27.87 23.42 12.25
N GLU A 638 -28.15 23.43 10.95
CA GLU A 638 -27.44 22.64 9.94
C GLU A 638 -26.80 23.54 8.89
N PHE A 639 -25.62 23.16 8.42
CA PHE A 639 -24.93 23.81 7.31
C PHE A 639 -23.76 22.94 6.85
N ASP A 640 -23.29 23.18 5.64
CA ASP A 640 -22.01 22.65 5.18
C ASP A 640 -20.94 23.73 5.28
N VAL A 641 -19.71 23.31 5.61
CA VAL A 641 -18.50 24.10 5.44
C VAL A 641 -17.65 23.41 4.37
N LEU A 642 -17.48 24.07 3.23
CA LEU A 642 -16.86 23.50 2.03
C LEU A 642 -15.74 24.40 1.52
N ASP A 643 -14.82 23.82 0.76
CA ASP A 643 -13.80 24.53 0.01
C ASP A 643 -13.67 23.95 -1.41
N THR A 644 -13.56 24.82 -2.43
CA THR A 644 -13.50 24.44 -3.86
C THR A 644 -12.09 24.07 -4.34
N GLY A 645 -11.09 24.10 -3.45
CA GLY A 645 -9.68 23.88 -3.76
C GLY A 645 -9.11 22.70 -2.99
N THR A 646 -8.34 22.99 -1.96
CA THR A 646 -7.57 22.01 -1.17
C THR A 646 -8.41 21.30 -0.11
N GLY A 647 -9.68 21.69 0.05
CA GLY A 647 -10.58 21.12 1.04
C GLY A 647 -10.42 21.77 2.41
N VAL A 648 -11.35 21.51 3.33
CA VAL A 648 -11.38 22.12 4.67
C VAL A 648 -10.53 21.33 5.65
N ASP A 649 -9.64 22.00 6.40
CA ASP A 649 -8.89 21.40 7.50
C ASP A 649 -9.77 21.24 8.74
N GLY A 650 -10.16 19.99 9.01
CA GLY A 650 -11.03 19.60 10.11
C GLY A 650 -10.55 20.02 11.50
N GLU A 651 -9.24 20.14 11.75
CA GLU A 651 -8.73 20.59 13.06
C GLU A 651 -9.05 22.07 13.32
N THR A 652 -9.25 22.84 12.25
CA THR A 652 -9.44 24.29 12.32
C THR A 652 -10.90 24.71 12.43
N VAL A 653 -11.84 23.77 12.24
CA VAL A 653 -13.28 24.04 12.24
C VAL A 653 -13.75 24.33 13.67
N GLN A 654 -14.32 25.52 13.87
CA GLN A 654 -14.92 25.94 15.14
C GLN A 654 -16.30 26.54 14.90
N MET A 655 -17.30 26.09 15.68
CA MET A 655 -18.66 26.64 15.63
C MET A 655 -19.00 27.37 16.93
N TYR A 656 -19.59 28.55 16.80
CA TYR A 656 -20.13 29.33 17.90
C TYR A 656 -21.60 29.66 17.64
N VAL A 657 -22.45 29.52 18.66
CA VAL A 657 -23.86 29.93 18.62
C VAL A 657 -24.09 30.96 19.72
N ASN A 658 -24.63 32.12 19.36
CA ASN A 658 -24.80 33.29 20.24
C ASN A 658 -23.51 33.69 20.99
N GLY A 659 -22.36 33.46 20.36
CA GLY A 659 -21.04 33.74 20.92
C GLY A 659 -20.48 32.68 21.86
N ALA A 660 -21.22 31.61 22.17
CA ALA A 660 -20.72 30.46 22.92
C ALA A 660 -20.09 29.43 21.97
N LEU A 661 -18.90 28.94 22.29
CA LEU A 661 -18.23 27.87 21.52
C LEU A 661 -18.99 26.55 21.72
N ILE A 662 -19.43 25.93 20.64
CA ILE A 662 -20.11 24.63 20.64
C ILE A 662 -19.10 23.50 20.50
N PHE A 663 -18.23 23.57 19.48
CA PHE A 663 -17.14 22.60 19.28
C PHE A 663 -15.93 23.25 18.59
N SER A 664 -14.77 22.59 18.70
CA SER A 664 -13.52 22.96 18.03
C SER A 664 -12.80 21.70 17.60
N GLY A 665 -12.49 21.59 16.31
CA GLY A 665 -11.99 20.37 15.68
C GLY A 665 -13.11 19.37 15.40
N VAL A 666 -12.95 18.56 14.36
CA VAL A 666 -13.93 17.53 13.96
C VAL A 666 -13.77 16.19 14.71
N ASP A 667 -12.64 15.95 15.39
CA ASP A 667 -12.30 14.66 16.01
C ASP A 667 -12.77 14.49 17.47
N GLY A 668 -13.97 14.98 17.82
CA GLY A 668 -14.51 14.89 19.17
C GLY A 668 -16.01 14.62 19.22
N GLU A 669 -16.44 13.67 20.07
CA GLU A 669 -17.86 13.49 20.37
C GLU A 669 -18.36 14.65 21.25
N VAL A 670 -19.09 15.58 20.64
CA VAL A 670 -19.82 16.65 21.34
C VAL A 670 -21.30 16.30 21.34
N SER A 671 -21.90 16.19 22.53
CA SER A 671 -23.32 15.87 22.68
C SER A 671 -24.20 16.89 21.95
N GLY A 672 -25.07 16.39 21.06
CA GLY A 672 -25.95 17.21 20.23
C GLY A 672 -25.29 17.78 18.97
N VAL A 673 -24.08 17.35 18.60
CA VAL A 673 -23.43 17.74 17.34
C VAL A 673 -23.15 16.50 16.50
N SER A 674 -23.52 16.55 15.22
CA SER A 674 -23.12 15.56 14.20
C SER A 674 -22.27 16.26 13.14
N ILE A 675 -21.12 15.66 12.81
CA ILE A 675 -20.20 16.15 11.79
C ILE A 675 -19.84 14.97 10.90
N VAL A 676 -20.06 15.11 9.59
CA VAL A 676 -19.72 14.07 8.60
C VAL A 676 -18.95 14.68 7.42
N PRO A 677 -17.96 13.98 6.86
CA PRO A 677 -17.31 14.42 5.62
C PRO A 677 -18.33 14.60 4.50
N LYS A 678 -18.16 15.65 3.69
CA LYS A 678 -19.05 15.96 2.57
C LYS A 678 -18.28 16.37 1.33
N TYR A 679 -18.79 15.91 0.18
CA TYR A 679 -18.38 16.34 -1.15
C TYR A 679 -19.61 16.85 -1.90
N ASP A 680 -19.50 18.03 -2.50
CA ASP A 680 -20.53 18.66 -3.34
C ASP A 680 -20.08 18.58 -4.81
N GLU A 681 -20.79 17.78 -5.61
CA GLU A 681 -20.47 17.56 -7.03
C GLU A 681 -20.75 18.79 -7.90
N ASP A 682 -21.77 19.60 -7.54
CA ASP A 682 -22.20 20.75 -8.33
C ASP A 682 -21.23 21.92 -8.17
N GLU A 683 -20.73 22.12 -6.95
CA GLU A 683 -19.74 23.16 -6.63
C GLU A 683 -18.29 22.66 -6.73
N ASN A 684 -18.08 21.34 -6.92
CA ASN A 684 -16.78 20.68 -6.90
C ASN A 684 -15.99 21.06 -5.63
N ALA A 685 -16.63 20.92 -4.48
CA ALA A 685 -16.13 21.38 -3.19
C ALA A 685 -16.15 20.25 -2.14
N SER A 686 -15.12 20.19 -1.29
CA SER A 686 -15.00 19.19 -0.22
C SER A 686 -14.92 19.85 1.16
N GLY A 687 -15.43 19.16 2.18
CA GLY A 687 -15.42 19.64 3.55
C GLY A 687 -16.32 18.81 4.46
N TYR A 688 -17.20 19.45 5.23
CA TYR A 688 -17.99 18.80 6.27
C TYR A 688 -19.44 19.30 6.28
N ALA A 689 -20.40 18.39 6.48
CA ALA A 689 -21.76 18.70 6.88
C ALA A 689 -21.87 18.68 8.40
N ILE A 690 -22.44 19.73 8.97
CA ILE A 690 -22.53 19.93 10.43
C ILE A 690 -24.00 20.12 10.80
N ALA A 691 -24.46 19.38 11.80
CA ALA A 691 -25.77 19.52 12.42
C ALA A 691 -25.63 19.69 13.94
N TYR A 692 -26.31 20.68 14.52
CA TYR A 692 -26.31 20.96 15.96
C TYR A 692 -27.73 21.03 16.51
N GLU A 693 -28.03 20.17 17.47
CA GLU A 693 -29.26 20.17 18.27
C GLU A 693 -29.10 21.08 19.51
N PRO A 694 -29.85 22.20 19.61
CA PRO A 694 -29.65 23.17 20.67
C PRO A 694 -30.05 22.62 22.05
N SER A 695 -29.12 22.69 23.02
CA SER A 695 -29.34 22.33 24.42
C SER A 695 -28.68 23.35 25.36
N PRO A 696 -29.44 24.21 26.05
CA PRO A 696 -30.90 24.35 26.00
C PRO A 696 -31.41 24.89 24.64
N VAL A 697 -32.68 24.64 24.35
CA VAL A 697 -33.39 25.13 23.15
C VAL A 697 -33.35 26.67 23.06
N PHE A 698 -33.57 27.23 21.87
CA PHE A 698 -33.57 28.68 21.66
C PHE A 698 -34.78 29.35 22.37
N GLY A 699 -34.67 30.64 22.68
CA GLY A 699 -35.79 31.43 23.17
C GLY A 699 -36.71 31.89 22.05
N TYR A 700 -37.97 32.22 22.36
CA TYR A 700 -38.90 32.83 21.39
C TYR A 700 -38.53 34.28 21.07
N TYR A 701 -38.71 34.70 19.82
CA TYR A 701 -38.32 36.01 19.30
C TYR A 701 -36.83 36.31 19.46
N GLU A 702 -36.02 35.27 19.57
CA GLU A 702 -34.57 35.38 19.70
C GLU A 702 -33.93 35.53 18.32
N LYS A 703 -32.94 36.42 18.22
CA LYS A 703 -32.02 36.44 17.09
C LYS A 703 -30.85 35.51 17.37
N VAL A 704 -30.85 34.33 16.77
CA VAL A 704 -29.76 33.36 16.89
C VAL A 704 -28.64 33.72 15.91
N THR A 705 -27.40 33.81 16.39
CA THR A 705 -26.23 34.09 15.56
C THR A 705 -25.30 32.88 15.53
N VAL A 706 -24.99 32.39 14.33
CA VAL A 706 -24.08 31.27 14.08
C VAL A 706 -22.80 31.80 13.46
N LYS A 707 -21.66 31.43 14.04
CA LYS A 707 -20.33 31.78 13.56
C LYS A 707 -19.49 30.52 13.38
N VAL A 708 -18.89 30.38 12.21
CA VAL A 708 -18.00 29.28 11.83
C VAL A 708 -16.63 29.84 11.47
N VAL A 709 -15.59 29.23 12.01
CA VAL A 709 -14.20 29.53 11.67
C VAL A 709 -13.61 28.27 11.08
N ALA A 710 -12.97 28.36 9.91
CA ALA A 710 -12.33 27.22 9.26
C ALA A 710 -11.17 27.71 8.38
N ALA A 711 -10.16 26.88 8.18
CA ALA A 711 -9.11 27.05 7.19
C ALA A 711 -9.10 25.86 6.23
N ASP A 712 -8.48 26.02 5.07
CA ASP A 712 -8.25 24.95 4.11
C ASP A 712 -6.85 24.33 4.30
N TYR A 713 -6.45 23.43 3.38
CA TYR A 713 -5.10 22.86 3.32
C TYR A 713 -4.14 23.67 2.41
N ALA A 714 -4.45 24.94 2.10
CA ALA A 714 -3.65 25.71 1.15
C ALA A 714 -2.22 25.98 1.68
N PHE A 715 -1.24 25.86 0.78
CA PHE A 715 0.18 26.12 1.05
C PHE A 715 0.68 27.35 0.27
N PRO A 716 1.58 28.19 0.83
CA PRO A 716 2.27 28.08 2.13
C PRO A 716 1.47 28.60 3.33
N GLU A 717 0.34 29.27 3.11
CA GLU A 717 -0.52 29.78 4.16
C GLU A 717 -1.96 29.31 3.90
N PRO A 718 -2.59 28.60 4.84
CA PRO A 718 -3.99 28.22 4.76
C PRO A 718 -4.91 29.43 4.61
N ASN A 719 -5.89 29.36 3.72
CA ASN A 719 -6.90 30.39 3.56
C ASN A 719 -7.94 30.22 4.68
N ARG A 720 -7.96 31.18 5.60
CA ARG A 720 -8.86 31.14 6.76
C ARG A 720 -10.09 32.01 6.57
N SER A 721 -11.25 31.42 6.79
CA SER A 721 -12.55 32.08 6.76
C SER A 721 -13.15 32.25 8.16
N VAL A 722 -13.85 33.38 8.34
CA VAL A 722 -14.75 33.62 9.47
C VAL A 722 -16.13 33.91 8.89
N LEU A 723 -17.02 32.95 9.00
CA LEU A 723 -18.32 32.91 8.34
C LEU A 723 -19.40 33.12 9.38
N GLU A 724 -20.29 34.10 9.18
CA GLU A 724 -21.33 34.45 10.15
C GLU A 724 -22.70 34.58 9.47
N TYR A 725 -23.74 33.98 10.07
CA TYR A 725 -25.14 34.17 9.69
C TYR A 725 -26.06 34.20 10.91
N SER A 726 -27.31 34.62 10.73
CA SER A 726 -28.29 34.69 11.82
C SER A 726 -29.70 34.37 11.32
N PHE A 727 -30.58 33.92 12.21
CA PHE A 727 -32.02 33.72 11.96
C PHE A 727 -32.84 34.14 13.19
N TYR A 728 -34.17 34.23 13.05
CA TYR A 728 -35.09 34.62 14.12
C TYR A 728 -36.08 33.50 14.43
N THR A 729 -36.28 33.21 15.71
CA THR A 729 -37.31 32.28 16.19
C THR A 729 -38.65 32.99 16.41
N GLU A 730 -39.79 32.36 16.10
CA GLU A 730 -41.14 32.92 16.35
C GLU A 730 -42.10 31.83 16.87
N VAL A 731 -43.32 32.21 17.28
CA VAL A 731 -44.36 31.28 17.77
C VAL A 731 -45.16 30.72 16.58
N ASP A 732 -45.34 29.40 16.54
CA ASP A 732 -46.26 28.74 15.62
C ASP A 732 -47.63 28.49 16.27
N ALA A 733 -48.70 28.79 15.53
CA ALA A 733 -50.09 28.70 15.98
C ALA A 733 -50.98 28.00 14.94
N ASP A 734 -50.43 27.56 13.81
CA ASP A 734 -51.18 26.84 12.78
C ASP A 734 -50.92 25.33 12.94
N PRO A 735 -51.95 24.48 13.02
CA PRO A 735 -51.74 23.03 13.06
C PRO A 735 -51.30 22.49 11.69
N PRO A 736 -50.69 21.30 11.66
CA PRO A 736 -50.44 20.59 10.40
C PRO A 736 -51.73 20.38 9.58
N MET A 737 -51.58 20.08 8.29
CA MET A 737 -52.71 19.85 7.39
C MET A 737 -52.42 18.75 6.36
N VAL A 738 -53.48 18.09 5.87
CA VAL A 738 -53.38 17.16 4.73
C VAL A 738 -53.15 17.95 3.44
N TYR A 739 -52.24 17.47 2.59
CA TYR A 739 -52.18 17.93 1.20
C TYR A 739 -53.33 17.30 0.40
N GLU A 740 -54.39 18.07 0.17
CA GLU A 740 -55.61 17.59 -0.49
C GLU A 740 -55.31 16.87 -1.82
N GLY A 741 -55.88 15.67 -2.01
CA GLY A 741 -55.68 14.85 -3.21
C GLY A 741 -54.42 13.99 -3.19
N SER A 742 -53.65 14.02 -2.08
CA SER A 742 -52.53 13.10 -1.86
C SER A 742 -52.95 11.70 -1.44
N GLU A 743 -54.21 11.51 -1.06
CA GLU A 743 -54.72 10.28 -0.48
C GLU A 743 -54.76 9.15 -1.51
N ARG A 744 -54.19 8.00 -1.16
CA ARG A 744 -54.22 6.78 -1.98
C ARG A 744 -54.64 5.59 -1.12
N PRO A 745 -55.74 4.89 -1.44
CA PRO A 745 -56.77 5.24 -2.43
C PRO A 745 -57.39 6.62 -2.18
N THR A 746 -57.92 7.27 -3.23
CA THR A 746 -58.49 8.62 -3.07
C THR A 746 -59.77 8.57 -2.23
N VAL A 747 -60.04 9.63 -1.46
CA VAL A 747 -61.23 9.71 -0.60
C VAL A 747 -62.50 9.48 -1.43
N GLY A 748 -63.32 8.50 -1.03
CA GLY A 748 -64.56 8.13 -1.71
C GLY A 748 -64.40 7.31 -3.00
N GLN A 749 -63.21 6.76 -3.27
CA GLN A 749 -62.99 5.88 -4.42
C GLN A 749 -63.79 4.57 -4.29
N GLU A 750 -64.64 4.29 -5.28
CA GLU A 750 -65.33 3.01 -5.45
C GLU A 750 -64.43 2.02 -6.23
N ASP A 751 -64.74 0.71 -6.16
CA ASP A 751 -64.03 -0.37 -6.86
C ASP A 751 -62.52 -0.51 -6.56
N VAL A 752 -62.09 -0.22 -5.33
CA VAL A 752 -60.71 -0.47 -4.87
C VAL A 752 -60.47 -1.98 -4.70
N ASP A 753 -59.36 -2.50 -5.24
CA ASP A 753 -58.98 -3.91 -5.09
C ASP A 753 -58.80 -4.25 -3.59
N PRO A 754 -59.50 -5.25 -3.02
CA PRO A 754 -59.35 -5.61 -1.61
C PRO A 754 -57.97 -6.19 -1.25
N ASN A 755 -57.09 -6.42 -2.24
CA ASN A 755 -55.70 -6.87 -2.03
C ASN A 755 -54.68 -5.73 -1.91
N ILE A 756 -55.11 -4.46 -1.81
CA ILE A 756 -54.17 -3.38 -1.47
C ILE A 756 -53.48 -3.67 -0.13
N ASP A 757 -52.18 -3.37 -0.06
CA ASP A 757 -51.33 -3.65 1.10
C ASP A 757 -51.23 -2.46 2.06
N SER A 758 -51.43 -1.25 1.55
CA SER A 758 -51.20 0.01 2.25
C SER A 758 -52.14 1.12 1.80
N VAL A 759 -52.27 2.14 2.64
CA VAL A 759 -52.84 3.45 2.32
C VAL A 759 -51.77 4.52 2.49
N SER A 760 -51.86 5.62 1.76
CA SER A 760 -50.92 6.74 1.94
C SER A 760 -51.58 8.11 1.85
N VAL A 761 -50.99 9.08 2.56
CA VAL A 761 -51.43 10.48 2.61
C VAL A 761 -50.23 11.37 2.92
N ILE A 762 -50.25 12.62 2.46
CA ILE A 762 -49.22 13.62 2.76
C ILE A 762 -49.76 14.59 3.82
N VAL A 763 -49.00 14.77 4.90
CA VAL A 763 -49.25 15.77 5.93
C VAL A 763 -48.08 16.75 5.95
N PHE A 764 -48.36 18.05 5.98
CA PHE A 764 -47.36 19.11 6.03
C PHE A 764 -47.82 20.23 6.95
N ASP A 765 -46.88 21.05 7.39
CA ASP A 765 -47.17 22.24 8.17
C ASP A 765 -46.59 23.49 7.50
N THR A 766 -47.30 24.61 7.56
CA THR A 766 -46.92 25.84 6.84
C THR A 766 -45.85 26.67 7.55
N LYS A 767 -45.43 26.26 8.75
CA LYS A 767 -44.52 26.99 9.63
C LYS A 767 -43.50 26.06 10.28
N SER A 768 -43.75 25.54 11.49
CA SER A 768 -42.75 24.81 12.29
C SER A 768 -42.43 23.41 11.77
N GLY A 769 -43.23 22.88 10.85
CA GLY A 769 -43.09 21.53 10.32
C GLY A 769 -43.91 20.52 11.12
N VAL A 770 -43.87 19.25 10.72
CA VAL A 770 -44.63 18.16 11.37
C VAL A 770 -43.70 17.37 12.28
N ASP A 771 -44.09 17.10 13.52
CA ASP A 771 -43.34 16.22 14.43
C ASP A 771 -43.54 14.75 13.99
N PRO A 772 -42.50 14.06 13.49
CA PRO A 772 -42.64 12.67 13.04
C PRO A 772 -43.03 11.70 14.17
N ASP A 773 -42.64 11.99 15.42
CA ASP A 773 -42.95 11.15 16.58
C ASP A 773 -44.41 11.32 17.04
N SER A 774 -45.08 12.39 16.59
CA SER A 774 -46.48 12.67 16.90
C SER A 774 -47.48 11.95 15.98
N ILE A 775 -47.01 11.40 14.84
CA ILE A 775 -47.87 10.85 13.78
C ILE A 775 -48.56 9.57 14.25
N GLN A 776 -49.89 9.55 14.15
CA GLN A 776 -50.74 8.41 14.48
C GLN A 776 -51.73 8.16 13.34
N VAL A 777 -51.82 6.90 12.90
CA VAL A 777 -52.77 6.47 11.88
C VAL A 777 -53.71 5.42 12.46
N THR A 778 -55.00 5.53 12.17
CA THR A 778 -55.97 4.46 12.46
C THR A 778 -56.70 4.02 11.20
N ILE A 779 -56.97 2.71 11.11
CA ILE A 779 -57.73 2.09 10.01
C ILE A 779 -58.93 1.36 10.63
N ASP A 780 -60.14 1.74 10.24
CA ASP A 780 -61.42 1.35 10.86
C ASP A 780 -61.41 1.52 12.39
N GLY A 781 -60.77 2.60 12.87
CA GLY A 781 -60.62 2.91 14.29
C GLY A 781 -59.61 2.05 15.06
N LYS A 782 -58.84 1.18 14.38
CA LYS A 782 -57.72 0.44 14.98
C LYS A 782 -56.40 1.16 14.73
N PRO A 783 -55.55 1.37 15.75
CA PRO A 783 -54.27 2.03 15.57
C PRO A 783 -53.30 1.16 14.76
N VAL A 784 -52.58 1.80 13.84
CA VAL A 784 -51.42 1.24 13.15
C VAL A 784 -50.19 1.44 14.05
N ALA A 785 -49.36 0.42 14.21
CA ALA A 785 -48.16 0.52 15.05
C ALA A 785 -47.16 1.51 14.43
N TRP A 786 -46.57 2.38 15.24
CA TRP A 786 -45.65 3.43 14.76
C TRP A 786 -44.46 2.83 13.98
N ASP A 787 -43.83 1.76 14.49
CA ASP A 787 -42.73 1.04 13.83
C ASP A 787 -43.10 0.39 12.47
N SER A 788 -44.38 0.35 12.13
CA SER A 788 -44.87 -0.18 10.85
C SER A 788 -45.22 0.89 9.82
N LEU A 789 -45.18 2.18 10.21
CA LEU A 789 -45.37 3.30 9.30
C LEU A 789 -44.07 3.54 8.51
N THR A 790 -44.20 3.88 7.23
CA THR A 790 -43.10 4.47 6.45
C THR A 790 -43.38 5.96 6.31
N LEU A 791 -42.41 6.80 6.71
CA LEU A 791 -42.48 8.25 6.63
C LEU A 791 -41.44 8.74 5.61
N ASP A 792 -41.88 9.07 4.40
CA ASP A 792 -41.00 9.66 3.39
C ASP A 792 -41.02 11.20 3.56
N PRO A 793 -39.87 11.87 3.77
CA PRO A 793 -39.83 13.32 3.80
C PRO A 793 -40.41 13.94 2.53
N TRP A 794 -41.24 14.97 2.69
CA TRP A 794 -41.91 15.64 1.59
C TRP A 794 -41.86 17.16 1.75
N MET A 795 -41.67 17.86 0.62
CA MET A 795 -41.66 19.31 0.55
C MET A 795 -42.78 19.80 -0.36
N HIS A 796 -43.63 20.70 0.15
CA HIS A 796 -44.60 21.42 -0.65
C HIS A 796 -43.87 22.30 -1.68
N PRO A 797 -44.44 22.53 -2.88
CA PRO A 797 -43.85 23.44 -3.88
C PRO A 797 -43.51 24.85 -3.37
N ASP A 798 -44.20 25.30 -2.31
CA ASP A 798 -43.97 26.59 -1.65
C ASP A 798 -42.94 26.53 -0.51
N GLY A 799 -42.27 25.39 -0.32
CA GLY A 799 -41.19 25.22 0.66
C GLY A 799 -41.61 24.74 2.05
N TYR A 800 -42.83 24.25 2.22
CA TYR A 800 -43.33 23.73 3.50
C TYR A 800 -42.92 22.27 3.72
N ALA A 801 -42.45 21.94 4.92
CA ALA A 801 -41.97 20.59 5.25
C ALA A 801 -43.10 19.69 5.77
N GLY A 802 -43.02 18.41 5.43
CA GLY A 802 -43.98 17.39 5.83
C GLY A 802 -43.51 15.97 5.52
N TYR A 803 -44.43 15.02 5.60
CA TYR A 803 -44.17 13.61 5.33
C TYR A 803 -45.28 13.00 4.48
N ARG A 804 -44.89 12.16 3.51
CA ARG A 804 -45.79 11.14 2.97
C ARG A 804 -45.79 9.97 3.93
N ILE A 805 -46.95 9.71 4.50
CA ILE A 805 -47.19 8.61 5.43
C ILE A 805 -47.72 7.44 4.62
N ILE A 806 -47.08 6.28 4.74
CA ILE A 806 -47.55 5.01 4.16
C ILE A 806 -47.86 4.07 5.32
N ALA A 807 -49.12 3.67 5.44
CA ALA A 807 -49.63 2.84 6.53
C ALA A 807 -50.09 1.48 6.01
N PRO A 808 -49.56 0.35 6.52
CA PRO A 808 -50.02 -0.96 6.14
C PRO A 808 -51.44 -1.23 6.68
N ILE A 809 -52.26 -1.92 5.89
CA ILE A 809 -53.68 -2.16 6.25
C ILE A 809 -53.80 -3.13 7.43
N GLY A 810 -52.90 -4.11 7.55
CA GLY A 810 -52.79 -5.00 8.70
C GLY A 810 -54.02 -5.87 9.01
N GLN A 811 -55.06 -5.83 8.17
CA GLN A 811 -56.29 -6.62 8.28
C GLN A 811 -56.74 -7.15 6.91
N VAL A 812 -57.45 -8.28 6.91
CA VAL A 812 -58.04 -8.83 5.67
C VAL A 812 -59.29 -8.02 5.32
N LEU A 813 -59.30 -7.42 4.13
CA LEU A 813 -60.44 -6.68 3.60
C LEU A 813 -61.44 -7.64 2.94
N THR A 814 -62.72 -7.29 3.02
CA THR A 814 -63.80 -8.02 2.35
C THR A 814 -64.38 -7.18 1.21
N TYR A 815 -64.98 -7.84 0.22
CA TYR A 815 -65.72 -7.13 -0.85
C TYR A 815 -66.88 -6.32 -0.25
N ASP A 816 -67.14 -5.14 -0.84
CA ASP A 816 -68.20 -4.20 -0.43
C ASP A 816 -68.02 -3.59 0.98
N GLN A 817 -66.78 -3.51 1.48
CA GLN A 817 -66.43 -2.87 2.76
C GLN A 817 -65.99 -1.41 2.55
N ASP A 818 -66.55 -0.49 3.34
CA ASP A 818 -66.00 0.86 3.50
C ASP A 818 -64.78 0.83 4.43
N LEU A 819 -63.69 1.50 4.05
CA LEU A 819 -62.48 1.64 4.85
C LEU A 819 -62.37 3.08 5.37
N THR A 820 -62.33 3.25 6.69
CA THR A 820 -62.11 4.57 7.32
C THR A 820 -60.65 4.71 7.73
N VAL A 821 -59.96 5.74 7.24
CA VAL A 821 -58.58 6.06 7.64
C VAL A 821 -58.59 7.40 8.33
N CYS A 822 -58.04 7.49 9.54
CA CYS A 822 -57.84 8.75 10.24
C CYS A 822 -56.36 8.97 10.51
N VAL A 823 -55.89 10.20 10.32
CA VAL A 823 -54.51 10.61 10.59
C VAL A 823 -54.51 11.75 11.58
N ARG A 824 -53.63 11.63 12.57
CA ARG A 824 -53.40 12.63 13.59
C ARG A 824 -51.91 12.95 13.65
N ALA A 825 -51.58 14.23 13.64
CA ALA A 825 -50.21 14.72 13.72
C ALA A 825 -50.16 16.03 14.49
N ALA A 826 -49.03 16.32 15.12
CA ALA A 826 -48.74 17.57 15.79
C ALA A 826 -47.62 18.32 15.05
N ASP A 827 -47.59 19.63 15.22
CA ASP A 827 -46.49 20.44 14.72
C ASP A 827 -45.19 20.21 15.52
N LEU A 828 -44.05 20.59 14.92
CA LEU A 828 -42.70 20.51 15.52
C LEU A 828 -42.48 21.61 16.59
N GLY A 829 -43.37 22.59 16.72
CA GLY A 829 -43.25 23.67 17.69
C GLY A 829 -44.59 24.23 18.17
N GLY A 830 -45.02 23.86 19.37
CA GLY A 830 -46.17 24.47 20.04
C GLY A 830 -45.84 25.69 20.90
N ASP A 831 -46.84 26.50 21.24
CA ASP A 831 -46.67 27.58 22.21
C ASP A 831 -46.52 27.04 23.66
N GLU A 832 -45.79 27.77 24.53
CA GLU A 832 -45.51 27.37 25.92
C GLU A 832 -46.78 27.25 26.82
N PHE A 833 -47.94 27.68 26.33
CA PHE A 833 -49.20 27.77 27.06
C PHE A 833 -50.27 26.76 26.59
N THR A 834 -50.22 26.26 25.36
CA THR A 834 -51.22 25.38 24.73
C THR A 834 -50.67 24.02 24.32
N GLY A 835 -49.34 23.84 24.26
CA GLY A 835 -48.73 22.62 23.71
C GLY A 835 -48.75 22.59 22.17
N PRO A 836 -48.25 21.50 21.54
CA PRO A 836 -48.17 21.41 20.08
C PRO A 836 -49.56 21.44 19.44
N ASN A 837 -49.69 22.08 18.28
CA ASN A 837 -50.97 22.20 17.59
C ASN A 837 -51.27 20.89 16.86
N TRP A 838 -52.45 20.32 17.12
CA TRP A 838 -52.84 19.02 16.57
C TRP A 838 -53.76 19.15 15.37
N MET A 839 -53.44 18.36 14.36
CA MET A 839 -54.30 17.97 13.26
C MET A 839 -54.89 16.58 13.56
N ASP A 840 -56.20 16.41 13.36
CA ASP A 840 -56.92 15.14 13.58
C ASP A 840 -58.03 15.06 12.51
N THR A 841 -57.83 14.27 11.45
CA THR A 841 -58.67 14.25 10.23
C THR A 841 -58.98 12.83 9.77
#